data_AF-A0A6P7NBN7-F1
#
_entry.id   AF-A0A6P7NBN7-F1
#
_cell.length_a   1.000
_cell.length_b   1.000
_cell.length_c   1.000
_cell.angle_alpha   90.00
_cell.angle_beta   90.00
_cell.angle_gamma   90.00
#
_symmetry.space_group_name_H-M   'P 1'
#
loop_
_entity.id
_entity.type
_entity.pdbx_description
1 polymer ?
#
loop_
_entity_poly.entity_id
_entity_poly.type
_entity_poly.pdbx_seq_one_letter_code
_entity_poly.pdbx_strand_id
1 'polypeptide(L)'
;MTTAKMAAMVAEDEHAASEVLRGLARQLNCLNEDNKTTRKRAIEHIKRETVDKGLSSGVLQEVFSALLKPLLKCLLDPMERCRETAIAVITEFIRCVPKPEESLPYLMPCLAQRLGDKEILEPAEELRLLTVEMLTLIVEVCGKHLVPYVSEMITILQRAIVDPFPDVKRESCKCTVKFAECVPEHFHMQSESLVKPLMQTIAHQHSRVRVSVIEATGAVIQHGTGKNVDDVLSHLAQRLFDDSPQVRKTVTAVVGNWLLHMRDRYSYFHKLIPLLLSSIDDEIPEIRLLAVDLWRQVGLQWEKENEDDIKDKLDFLLTPPPFYPAGVERPGLGCRELVVRNLGRLVPAITHDVTDWLVPTRIRTSQLLSVLLLHAEDHSTQHLQPLLATLYRACTDTEKDVVSNCLAAAKLLGTFVPPAVFLKLLLDHVTTPYSSSHPWAPLMVLAAVLGGCSRPLLKPHLQQITSTLSQPDVCQEYQQVSYLEQLLACVDVLLRQCESDCGSVSLQLLQVLVTVQSLSTEPSLSEKAVESVQRLCKVQDLASATELYRRHMIQLLDWLAASVNTWSSYSPQRLQLHIIVMQSGPAIGEFTSQLMPLLQSCLQADKDPEMRMSIFTMLAKLLIDSGNTLDSQGRFREESERFLCDTVLPNLVWHPGRAAGAVRTSALSCLLALLHGGAITPGQLLCLEEKLRPQVLSALEEDSQTGRLMACRSLTTMLRLIGTSLQQDVLNKIYPELLKRLDDSSGEVRGAALQTLGQWLSSLTGDYDPELCAPHLQLLFQQLLLHLDDPDPSVQGRVFEILKKGSAVHPSLLQRELEAARHKQRSPRYCDQLLQHISSLPRVTSHQRANERLTLET
;
A
#
# COMPACT_ATOMS: atom_id res chain seq x y z
N MET A 1 37.64 -25.20 -66.70
CA MET A 1 38.84 -24.76 -67.45
C MET A 1 39.89 -25.85 -67.35
N THR A 2 40.51 -26.22 -68.46
CA THR A 2 41.54 -27.29 -68.52
C THR A 2 42.78 -26.92 -67.70
N THR A 3 43.38 -27.90 -67.03
CA THR A 3 44.60 -27.78 -66.19
C THR A 3 45.75 -27.03 -66.88
N ALA A 4 45.87 -27.14 -68.20
CA ALA A 4 46.86 -26.39 -68.99
C ALA A 4 46.63 -24.87 -69.02
N LYS A 5 45.37 -24.40 -69.00
CA LYS A 5 45.05 -22.96 -68.97
C LYS A 5 45.31 -22.34 -67.59
N MET A 6 45.09 -23.09 -66.50
CA MET A 6 45.45 -22.65 -65.16
C MET A 6 46.97 -22.53 -65.00
N ALA A 7 47.75 -23.51 -65.50
CA ALA A 7 49.20 -23.44 -65.44
C ALA A 7 49.78 -22.26 -66.25
N ALA A 8 49.19 -21.94 -67.40
CA ALA A 8 49.57 -20.77 -68.20
C ALA A 8 49.27 -19.44 -67.48
N MET A 9 48.09 -19.31 -66.87
CA MET A 9 47.73 -18.12 -66.08
C MET A 9 48.66 -17.92 -64.87
N VAL A 10 48.99 -18.99 -64.14
CA VAL A 10 49.91 -18.90 -62.99
C VAL A 10 51.31 -18.47 -63.42
N ALA A 11 51.82 -18.99 -64.55
CA ALA A 11 53.11 -18.55 -65.10
C ALA A 11 53.09 -17.09 -65.60
N GLU A 12 51.97 -16.62 -66.14
CA GLU A 12 51.78 -15.21 -66.51
C GLU A 12 51.72 -14.30 -65.28
N ASP A 13 51.01 -14.70 -64.22
CA ASP A 13 50.95 -13.97 -62.95
C ASP A 13 52.33 -13.92 -62.26
N GLU A 14 53.09 -15.02 -62.24
CA GLU A 14 54.48 -15.06 -61.72
C GLU A 14 55.41 -14.12 -62.49
N HIS A 15 55.29 -14.08 -63.83
CA HIS A 15 56.09 -13.18 -64.66
C HIS A 15 55.77 -11.71 -64.39
N ALA A 16 54.47 -11.36 -64.38
CA ALA A 16 54.02 -10.00 -64.08
C ALA A 16 54.40 -9.57 -62.64
N ALA A 17 54.33 -10.47 -61.66
CA ALA A 17 54.79 -10.21 -60.31
C ALA A 17 56.30 -9.94 -60.25
N SER A 18 57.11 -10.70 -61.01
CA SER A 18 58.56 -10.48 -61.12
C SER A 18 58.88 -9.10 -61.70
N GLU A 19 58.12 -8.63 -62.70
CA GLU A 19 58.29 -7.29 -63.26
C GLU A 19 57.98 -6.19 -62.24
N VAL A 20 56.89 -6.34 -61.48
CA VAL A 20 56.52 -5.42 -60.39
C VAL A 20 57.60 -5.40 -59.32
N LEU A 21 58.09 -6.56 -58.87
CA LEU A 21 59.15 -6.66 -57.87
C LEU A 21 60.47 -6.06 -58.34
N ARG A 22 60.82 -6.24 -59.62
CA ARG A 22 61.99 -5.58 -60.23
C ARG A 22 61.83 -4.07 -60.22
N GLY A 23 60.64 -3.54 -60.50
CA GLY A 23 60.31 -2.13 -60.38
C GLY A 23 60.40 -1.58 -58.95
N LEU A 24 60.14 -2.43 -57.95
CA LEU A 24 60.18 -2.09 -56.53
C LEU A 24 61.56 -2.28 -55.87
N ALA A 25 62.55 -2.86 -56.56
CA ALA A 25 63.85 -3.20 -55.98
C ALA A 25 64.55 -2.01 -55.29
N ARG A 26 64.47 -0.81 -55.88
CA ARG A 26 65.00 0.42 -55.25
C ARG A 26 64.28 0.73 -53.94
N GLN A 27 62.95 0.65 -53.92
CA GLN A 27 62.16 0.98 -52.74
C GLN A 27 62.39 -0.02 -51.62
N LEU A 28 62.54 -1.31 -51.94
CA LEU A 28 62.92 -2.35 -50.98
C LEU A 28 64.26 -2.07 -50.29
N ASN A 29 65.25 -1.55 -51.03
CA ASN A 29 66.51 -1.12 -50.44
C ASN A 29 66.31 0.12 -49.55
N CYS A 30 65.50 1.08 -50.00
CA CYS A 30 65.18 2.29 -49.25
C CYS A 30 64.47 2.01 -47.91
N LEU A 31 63.79 0.87 -47.73
CA LEU A 31 63.20 0.46 -46.44
C LEU A 31 64.24 0.22 -45.33
N ASN A 32 65.51 0.00 -45.68
CA ASN A 32 66.59 -0.23 -44.72
C ASN A 32 67.50 1.00 -44.50
N GLU A 33 67.22 2.14 -45.13
CA GLU A 33 68.02 3.37 -44.95
C GLU A 33 67.77 4.05 -43.59
N ASP A 34 68.77 4.76 -43.07
CA ASP A 34 68.65 5.49 -41.80
C ASP A 34 67.62 6.63 -41.84
N ASN A 35 67.39 7.22 -43.03
CA ASN A 35 66.47 8.34 -43.18
C ASN A 35 65.01 7.91 -43.14
N LYS A 36 64.33 8.29 -42.04
CA LYS A 36 62.89 8.04 -41.81
C LYS A 36 61.96 8.51 -42.94
N THR A 37 62.26 9.64 -43.59
CA THR A 37 61.44 10.16 -44.69
C THR A 37 61.61 9.35 -45.97
N THR A 38 62.80 8.80 -46.21
CA THR A 38 63.06 7.91 -47.33
C THR A 38 62.31 6.59 -47.16
N ARG A 39 62.36 5.99 -45.96
CA ARG A 39 61.59 4.78 -45.63
C ARG A 39 60.09 4.99 -45.82
N LYS A 40 59.53 6.08 -45.29
CA LYS A 40 58.10 6.43 -45.47
C LYS A 40 57.71 6.50 -46.95
N ARG A 41 58.46 7.28 -47.76
CA ARG A 41 58.19 7.44 -49.19
C ARG A 41 58.30 6.11 -49.95
N ALA A 42 59.20 5.23 -49.53
CA ALA A 42 59.34 3.90 -50.11
C ALA A 42 58.10 3.03 -49.84
N ILE A 43 57.55 3.03 -48.62
CA ILE A 43 56.30 2.30 -48.30
C ILE A 43 55.12 2.88 -49.10
N GLU A 44 54.98 4.21 -49.16
CA GLU A 44 53.93 4.88 -49.97
C GLU A 44 54.06 4.57 -51.47
N HIS A 45 55.29 4.43 -51.97
CA HIS A 45 55.52 4.03 -53.36
C HIS A 45 55.20 2.55 -53.59
N ILE A 46 55.53 1.68 -52.63
CA ILE A 46 55.15 0.27 -52.69
C ILE A 46 53.62 0.17 -52.79
N LYS A 47 52.88 0.85 -51.91
CA LYS A 47 51.42 0.88 -51.95
C LYS A 47 50.87 1.29 -53.33
N ARG A 48 51.39 2.39 -53.87
CA ARG A 48 50.95 2.95 -55.17
C ARG A 48 51.18 2.01 -56.34
N GLU A 49 52.30 1.28 -56.34
CA GLU A 49 52.67 0.40 -57.43
C GLU A 49 52.11 -1.03 -57.29
N THR A 50 51.47 -1.35 -56.16
CA THR A 50 50.89 -2.67 -55.92
C THR A 50 49.36 -2.59 -55.80
N VAL A 51 48.84 -2.42 -54.59
CA VAL A 51 47.42 -2.47 -54.26
C VAL A 51 46.63 -1.32 -54.92
N ASP A 52 47.21 -0.12 -55.04
CA ASP A 52 46.50 1.01 -55.70
C ASP A 52 46.58 0.94 -57.24
N LYS A 53 47.46 0.10 -57.80
CA LYS A 53 47.69 0.00 -59.25
C LYS A 53 46.64 -0.84 -60.00
N GLY A 54 45.78 -1.55 -59.25
CA GLY A 54 44.74 -2.41 -59.83
C GLY A 54 45.30 -3.68 -60.49
N LEU A 55 46.34 -4.27 -59.89
CA LEU A 55 46.91 -5.55 -60.35
C LEU A 55 45.91 -6.70 -60.17
N SER A 56 46.09 -7.80 -60.92
CA SER A 56 45.30 -9.01 -60.72
C SER A 56 45.56 -9.59 -59.32
N SER A 57 44.57 -10.26 -58.72
CA SER A 57 44.71 -10.85 -57.39
C SER A 57 45.78 -11.95 -57.34
N GLY A 58 46.00 -12.69 -58.43
CA GLY A 58 47.10 -13.66 -58.57
C GLY A 58 48.48 -13.00 -58.52
N VAL A 59 48.68 -11.91 -59.27
CA VAL A 59 49.93 -11.10 -59.20
C VAL A 59 50.14 -10.53 -57.79
N LEU A 60 49.08 -10.04 -57.15
CA LEU A 60 49.16 -9.51 -55.79
C LEU A 60 49.57 -10.58 -54.77
N GLN A 61 49.20 -11.85 -54.95
CA GLN A 61 49.64 -12.96 -54.08
C GLN A 61 51.18 -13.08 -54.11
N GLU A 62 51.76 -13.22 -55.30
CA GLU A 62 53.19 -13.40 -55.47
C GLU A 62 53.99 -12.18 -55.00
N VAL A 63 53.48 -10.98 -55.30
CA VAL A 63 54.06 -9.73 -54.81
C VAL A 63 53.99 -9.65 -53.28
N PHE A 64 52.86 -9.99 -52.67
CA PHE A 64 52.70 -9.96 -51.22
C PHE A 64 53.64 -10.95 -50.52
N SER A 65 53.77 -12.17 -51.04
CA SER A 65 54.70 -13.19 -50.53
C SER A 65 56.14 -12.69 -50.45
N ALA A 66 56.59 -11.93 -51.46
CA ALA A 66 57.94 -11.33 -51.46
C ALA A 66 58.04 -10.08 -50.55
N LEU A 67 56.98 -9.27 -50.45
CA LEU A 67 56.97 -8.02 -49.70
C LEU A 67 56.67 -8.19 -48.21
N LEU A 68 56.08 -9.31 -47.79
CA LEU A 68 55.60 -9.51 -46.42
C LEU A 68 56.70 -9.30 -45.38
N LYS A 69 57.84 -9.99 -45.49
CA LYS A 69 58.95 -9.84 -44.51
C LYS A 69 59.52 -8.42 -44.45
N PRO A 70 59.82 -7.74 -45.58
CA PRO A 70 60.18 -6.32 -45.56
C PRO A 70 59.15 -5.43 -44.87
N LEU A 71 57.85 -5.61 -45.15
CA LEU A 71 56.78 -4.80 -44.56
C LEU A 71 56.60 -5.08 -43.06
N LEU A 72 56.73 -6.34 -42.61
CA LEU A 72 56.72 -6.71 -41.19
C LEU A 72 57.85 -6.03 -40.42
N LYS A 73 59.04 -5.89 -41.02
CA LYS A 73 60.15 -5.16 -40.41
C LYS A 73 59.81 -3.67 -40.22
N CYS A 74 59.04 -3.08 -41.14
CA CYS A 74 58.58 -1.69 -41.01
C CYS A 74 57.59 -1.49 -39.85
N LEU A 75 56.95 -2.54 -39.34
CA LEU A 75 56.16 -2.44 -38.11
C LEU A 75 57.04 -2.11 -36.89
N LEU A 76 58.35 -2.39 -36.93
CA LEU A 76 59.29 -2.03 -35.87
C LEU A 76 59.98 -0.67 -36.09
N ASP A 77 59.57 0.11 -37.10
CA ASP A 77 60.20 1.39 -37.42
C ASP A 77 60.03 2.38 -36.26
N PRO A 78 61.08 3.16 -35.88
CA PRO A 78 60.93 4.20 -34.87
C PRO A 78 59.92 5.30 -35.26
N MET A 79 59.67 5.52 -36.55
CA MET A 79 58.70 6.50 -37.06
C MET A 79 57.30 5.91 -37.13
N GLU A 80 56.37 6.48 -36.36
CA GLU A 80 54.95 6.10 -36.31
C GLU A 80 54.29 6.06 -37.70
N ARG A 81 54.47 7.10 -38.52
CA ARG A 81 53.95 7.16 -39.90
C ARG A 81 54.41 6.00 -40.79
N CYS A 82 55.63 5.48 -40.60
CA CYS A 82 56.09 4.30 -41.34
C CYS A 82 55.33 3.06 -40.90
N ARG A 83 55.13 2.88 -39.59
CA ARG A 83 54.37 1.77 -39.01
C ARG A 83 52.91 1.80 -39.47
N GLU A 84 52.26 2.96 -39.37
CA GLU A 84 50.89 3.20 -39.84
C GLU A 84 50.73 2.81 -41.32
N THR A 85 51.62 3.32 -42.19
CA THR A 85 51.56 3.02 -43.63
C THR A 85 51.82 1.54 -43.90
N ALA A 86 52.74 0.90 -43.16
CA ALA A 86 53.01 -0.52 -43.31
C ALA A 86 51.81 -1.38 -42.91
N ILE A 87 51.14 -1.08 -41.79
CA ILE A 87 49.89 -1.75 -41.38
C ILE A 87 48.85 -1.59 -42.50
N ALA A 88 48.63 -0.38 -43.00
CA ALA A 88 47.65 -0.13 -44.06
C ALA A 88 47.94 -0.93 -45.35
N VAL A 89 49.21 -1.02 -45.76
CA VAL A 89 49.61 -1.80 -46.95
C VAL A 89 49.39 -3.29 -46.73
N ILE A 90 49.79 -3.84 -45.57
CA ILE A 90 49.59 -5.26 -45.24
C ILE A 90 48.08 -5.58 -45.22
N THR A 91 47.27 -4.75 -44.56
CA THR A 91 45.82 -4.91 -44.51
C THR A 91 45.19 -4.93 -45.90
N GLU A 92 45.62 -4.04 -46.80
CA GLU A 92 45.08 -3.99 -48.16
C GLU A 92 45.47 -5.22 -49.00
N PHE A 93 46.71 -5.71 -48.83
CA PHE A 93 47.11 -6.98 -49.43
C PHE A 93 46.23 -8.12 -48.93
N ILE A 94 46.05 -8.28 -47.61
CA ILE A 94 45.20 -9.33 -47.02
C ILE A 94 43.78 -9.29 -47.60
N ARG A 95 43.24 -8.10 -47.90
CA ARG A 95 41.91 -7.94 -48.51
C ARG A 95 41.84 -8.41 -49.97
N CYS A 96 42.92 -8.22 -50.73
CA CYS A 96 42.91 -8.38 -52.19
C CYS A 96 43.46 -9.71 -52.69
N VAL A 97 44.29 -10.40 -51.90
CA VAL A 97 44.95 -11.63 -52.32
C VAL A 97 44.02 -12.85 -52.21
N PRO A 98 44.15 -13.85 -53.11
CA PRO A 98 43.30 -15.04 -53.12
C PRO A 98 43.59 -16.03 -52.00
N LYS A 99 44.82 -16.03 -51.45
CA LYS A 99 45.26 -16.93 -50.38
C LYS A 99 45.95 -16.17 -49.23
N PRO A 100 45.20 -15.34 -48.48
CA PRO A 100 45.77 -14.57 -47.37
C PRO A 100 46.38 -15.45 -46.27
N GLU A 101 45.95 -16.71 -46.16
CA GLU A 101 46.45 -17.67 -45.18
C GLU A 101 47.94 -18.00 -45.32
N GLU A 102 48.53 -17.84 -46.51
CA GLU A 102 49.97 -18.06 -46.74
C GLU A 102 50.85 -17.06 -45.97
N SER A 103 50.28 -15.92 -45.54
CA SER A 103 51.00 -14.90 -44.77
C SER A 103 51.08 -15.20 -43.26
N LEU A 104 50.19 -16.06 -42.74
CA LEU A 104 50.04 -16.32 -41.31
C LEU A 104 51.32 -16.80 -40.59
N PRO A 105 52.17 -17.67 -41.18
CA PRO A 105 53.38 -18.16 -40.50
C PRO A 105 54.37 -17.06 -40.12
N TYR A 106 54.38 -15.95 -40.84
CA TYR A 106 55.23 -14.80 -40.55
C TYR A 106 54.49 -13.68 -39.82
N LEU A 107 53.22 -13.48 -40.17
CA LEU A 107 52.40 -12.40 -39.64
C LEU A 107 52.00 -12.65 -38.18
N MET A 108 51.48 -13.84 -37.85
CA MET A 108 50.96 -14.14 -36.51
C MET A 108 52.01 -14.02 -35.39
N PRO A 109 53.23 -14.58 -35.54
CA PRO A 109 54.28 -14.38 -34.53
C PRO A 109 54.68 -12.92 -34.35
N CYS A 110 54.71 -12.14 -35.44
CA CYS A 110 55.04 -10.71 -35.40
C CYS A 110 53.97 -9.91 -34.64
N LEU A 111 52.69 -10.19 -34.88
CA LEU A 111 51.58 -9.56 -34.16
C LEU A 111 51.54 -9.98 -32.68
N ALA A 112 51.82 -11.26 -32.39
CA ALA A 112 51.87 -11.77 -31.02
C ALA A 112 52.97 -11.11 -30.20
N GLN A 113 54.17 -10.96 -30.77
CA GLN A 113 55.25 -10.23 -30.11
C GLN A 113 54.90 -8.76 -29.89
N ARG A 114 54.23 -8.13 -30.87
CA ARG A 114 53.92 -6.70 -30.82
C ARG A 114 52.83 -6.34 -29.82
N LEU A 115 51.77 -7.14 -29.73
CA LEU A 115 50.56 -6.85 -28.95
C LEU A 115 50.31 -7.80 -27.77
N GLY A 116 50.81 -9.03 -27.83
CA GLY A 116 50.54 -10.10 -26.85
C GLY A 116 51.56 -10.21 -25.71
N ASP A 117 52.76 -9.66 -25.88
CA ASP A 117 53.81 -9.72 -24.85
C ASP A 117 53.42 -8.96 -23.56
N LYS A 118 54.19 -9.19 -22.48
CA LYS A 118 53.93 -8.55 -21.17
C LYS A 118 53.95 -7.03 -21.24
N GLU A 119 54.83 -6.47 -22.06
CA GLU A 119 54.92 -5.04 -22.36
C GLU A 119 54.44 -4.82 -23.79
N ILE A 120 53.44 -3.96 -23.97
CA ILE A 120 52.90 -3.64 -25.28
C ILE A 120 53.92 -2.81 -26.05
N LEU A 121 54.46 -3.34 -27.15
CA LEU A 121 55.53 -2.72 -27.91
C LEU A 121 55.06 -1.57 -28.82
N GLU A 122 53.78 -1.50 -29.18
CA GLU A 122 53.21 -0.37 -29.92
C GLU A 122 52.65 0.70 -28.97
N PRO A 123 53.34 1.84 -28.78
CA PRO A 123 52.88 2.90 -27.88
C PRO A 123 51.67 3.67 -28.42
N ALA A 124 51.51 3.80 -29.74
CA ALA A 124 50.46 4.61 -30.34
C ALA A 124 49.12 3.88 -30.36
N GLU A 125 48.11 4.43 -29.69
CA GLU A 125 46.80 3.81 -29.54
C GLU A 125 46.05 3.64 -30.88
N GLU A 126 46.18 4.59 -31.79
CA GLU A 126 45.61 4.50 -33.15
C GLU A 126 46.23 3.35 -33.95
N LEU A 127 47.54 3.10 -33.80
CA LEU A 127 48.22 2.01 -34.49
C LEU A 127 47.88 0.65 -33.86
N ARG A 128 47.66 0.60 -32.53
CA ARG A 128 47.10 -0.60 -31.89
C ARG A 128 45.72 -0.90 -32.45
N LEU A 129 44.85 0.10 -32.60
CA LEU A 129 43.54 -0.07 -33.22
C LEU A 129 43.66 -0.61 -34.65
N LEU A 130 44.44 0.05 -35.51
CA LEU A 130 44.66 -0.40 -36.90
C LEU A 130 45.18 -1.85 -36.97
N THR A 131 46.03 -2.25 -36.03
CA THR A 131 46.56 -3.62 -35.96
C THR A 131 45.49 -4.63 -35.54
N VAL A 132 44.59 -4.27 -34.62
CA VAL A 132 43.47 -5.13 -34.20
C VAL A 132 42.37 -5.18 -35.28
N GLU A 133 42.15 -4.10 -36.02
CA GLU A 133 41.27 -4.10 -37.20
C GLU A 133 41.82 -5.02 -38.29
N MET A 134 43.13 -4.98 -38.53
CA MET A 134 43.82 -5.93 -39.41
C MET A 134 43.67 -7.37 -38.90
N LEU A 135 43.80 -7.59 -37.58
CA LEU A 135 43.59 -8.91 -36.97
C LEU A 135 42.16 -9.42 -37.19
N THR A 136 41.17 -8.54 -37.07
CA THR A 136 39.77 -8.86 -37.32
C THR A 136 39.53 -9.23 -38.77
N LEU A 137 40.13 -8.49 -39.73
CA LEU A 137 40.10 -8.84 -41.15
C LEU A 137 40.73 -10.21 -41.40
N ILE A 138 41.88 -10.51 -40.78
CA ILE A 138 42.55 -11.82 -40.89
C ILE A 138 41.61 -12.94 -40.44
N VAL A 139 40.88 -12.75 -39.34
CA VAL A 139 39.88 -13.72 -38.88
C VAL A 139 38.79 -13.94 -39.93
N GLU A 140 38.25 -12.86 -40.50
CA GLU A 140 37.19 -12.91 -41.51
C GLU A 140 37.62 -13.62 -42.80
N VAL A 141 38.84 -13.39 -43.28
CA VAL A 141 39.30 -13.93 -44.58
C VAL A 141 40.02 -15.26 -44.48
N CYS A 142 40.73 -15.55 -43.37
CA CYS A 142 41.47 -16.79 -43.20
C CYS A 142 40.67 -17.89 -42.46
N GLY A 143 39.67 -17.52 -41.64
CA GLY A 143 38.79 -18.46 -40.94
C GLY A 143 39.53 -19.61 -40.25
N LYS A 144 39.23 -20.86 -40.65
CA LYS A 144 39.80 -22.08 -40.02
C LYS A 144 41.31 -22.23 -40.18
N HIS A 145 41.96 -21.50 -41.11
CA HIS A 145 43.42 -21.51 -41.24
C HIS A 145 44.14 -20.91 -40.03
N LEU A 146 43.41 -20.24 -39.11
CA LEU A 146 43.96 -19.71 -37.86
C LEU A 146 44.09 -20.73 -36.73
N VAL A 147 43.60 -21.96 -36.90
CA VAL A 147 43.70 -23.02 -35.87
C VAL A 147 45.13 -23.22 -35.33
N PRO A 148 46.20 -23.22 -36.15
CA PRO A 148 47.58 -23.35 -35.64
C PRO A 148 48.05 -22.18 -34.76
N TYR A 149 47.35 -21.04 -34.80
CA TYR A 149 47.75 -19.78 -34.15
C TYR A 149 46.80 -19.38 -33.01
N VAL A 150 46.01 -20.32 -32.48
CA VAL A 150 45.04 -20.04 -31.40
C VAL A 150 45.73 -19.44 -30.18
N SER A 151 46.91 -19.95 -29.80
CA SER A 151 47.65 -19.44 -28.64
C SER A 151 48.06 -17.98 -28.80
N GLU A 152 48.58 -17.61 -29.98
CA GLU A 152 48.96 -16.26 -30.35
C GLU A 152 47.74 -15.33 -30.37
N MET A 153 46.65 -15.76 -31.01
CA MET A 153 45.39 -15.01 -31.06
C MET A 153 44.86 -14.71 -29.66
N ILE A 154 44.75 -15.72 -28.80
CA ILE A 154 44.25 -15.57 -27.43
C ILE A 154 45.15 -14.62 -26.64
N THR A 155 46.47 -14.76 -26.75
CA THR A 155 47.43 -13.90 -26.03
C THR A 155 47.29 -12.43 -26.44
N ILE A 156 47.13 -12.15 -27.74
CA ILE A 156 46.89 -10.79 -28.25
C ILE A 156 45.56 -10.24 -27.68
N LEU A 157 44.48 -11.03 -27.77
CA LEU A 157 43.15 -10.61 -27.32
C LEU A 157 43.09 -10.35 -25.81
N GLN A 158 43.77 -11.16 -24.99
CA GLN A 158 43.86 -10.95 -23.53
C GLN A 158 44.39 -9.56 -23.18
N ARG A 159 45.34 -9.03 -23.95
CA ARG A 159 45.93 -7.70 -23.75
C ARG A 159 45.05 -6.61 -24.34
N ALA A 160 44.57 -6.81 -25.56
CA ALA A 160 43.84 -5.79 -26.30
C ALA A 160 42.43 -5.52 -25.72
N ILE A 161 41.77 -6.51 -25.10
CA ILE A 161 40.47 -6.33 -24.41
C ILE A 161 40.59 -5.35 -23.24
N VAL A 162 41.73 -5.35 -22.53
CA VAL A 162 41.97 -4.46 -21.39
C VAL A 162 42.74 -3.19 -21.76
N ASP A 163 42.96 -2.93 -23.05
CA ASP A 163 43.68 -1.75 -23.54
C ASP A 163 43.10 -0.44 -22.97
N PRO A 164 43.92 0.57 -22.62
CA PRO A 164 43.41 1.86 -22.16
C PRO A 164 42.52 2.58 -23.20
N PHE A 165 42.73 2.34 -24.50
CA PHE A 165 42.01 3.03 -25.56
C PHE A 165 40.66 2.34 -25.86
N PRO A 166 39.51 3.04 -25.72
CA PRO A 166 38.19 2.43 -25.85
C PRO A 166 37.91 1.75 -27.19
N ASP A 167 38.42 2.26 -28.30
CA ASP A 167 38.15 1.68 -29.62
C ASP A 167 38.95 0.39 -29.84
N VAL A 168 40.16 0.26 -29.27
CA VAL A 168 40.89 -1.02 -29.24
C VAL A 168 40.10 -2.07 -28.47
N LYS A 169 39.54 -1.72 -27.31
CA LYS A 169 38.70 -2.65 -26.54
C LYS A 169 37.52 -3.16 -27.38
N ARG A 170 36.83 -2.27 -28.09
CA ARG A 170 35.67 -2.60 -28.91
C ARG A 170 36.03 -3.49 -30.08
N GLU A 171 37.07 -3.14 -30.84
CA GLU A 171 37.50 -3.96 -31.98
C GLU A 171 38.05 -5.30 -31.50
N SER A 172 38.74 -5.36 -30.36
CA SER A 172 39.21 -6.62 -29.76
C SER A 172 38.06 -7.55 -29.37
N CYS A 173 36.98 -6.99 -28.80
CA CYS A 173 35.77 -7.75 -28.50
C CYS A 173 35.12 -8.30 -29.77
N LYS A 174 34.99 -7.46 -30.82
CA LYS A 174 34.48 -7.89 -32.13
C LYS A 174 35.36 -8.99 -32.75
N CYS A 175 36.67 -8.83 -32.71
CA CYS A 175 37.64 -9.84 -33.16
C CYS A 175 37.46 -11.15 -32.38
N THR A 176 37.25 -11.07 -31.06
CA THR A 176 37.03 -12.22 -30.19
C THR A 176 35.78 -13.00 -30.59
N VAL A 177 34.66 -12.30 -30.83
CA VAL A 177 33.39 -12.91 -31.29
C VAL A 177 33.62 -13.68 -32.58
N LYS A 178 34.17 -13.02 -33.61
CA LYS A 178 34.40 -13.64 -34.93
C LYS A 178 35.36 -14.82 -34.83
N PHE A 179 36.41 -14.70 -34.02
CA PHE A 179 37.39 -15.78 -33.86
C PHE A 179 36.77 -17.00 -33.20
N ALA A 180 35.96 -16.81 -32.15
CA ALA A 180 35.24 -17.90 -31.48
C ALA A 180 34.29 -18.64 -32.45
N GLU A 181 33.59 -17.90 -33.31
CA GLU A 181 32.69 -18.46 -34.33
C GLU A 181 33.44 -19.19 -35.47
N CYS A 182 34.64 -18.71 -35.85
CA CYS A 182 35.44 -19.31 -36.91
C CYS A 182 36.09 -20.64 -36.51
N VAL A 183 36.53 -20.80 -35.26
CA VAL A 183 37.27 -21.98 -34.78
C VAL A 183 36.69 -22.63 -33.51
N PRO A 184 35.38 -22.93 -33.44
CA PRO A 184 34.71 -23.37 -32.21
C PRO A 184 35.29 -24.67 -31.64
N GLU A 185 35.75 -25.59 -32.49
CA GLU A 185 36.35 -26.87 -32.07
C GLU A 185 37.70 -26.72 -31.35
N HIS A 186 38.41 -25.61 -31.53
CA HIS A 186 39.74 -25.39 -30.91
C HIS A 186 39.72 -24.25 -29.90
N PHE A 187 38.80 -23.31 -30.05
CA PHE A 187 38.65 -22.14 -29.19
C PHE A 187 38.47 -22.53 -27.70
N HIS A 188 37.66 -23.56 -27.44
CA HIS A 188 37.37 -24.03 -26.08
C HIS A 188 38.61 -24.46 -25.28
N MET A 189 39.74 -24.78 -25.92
CA MET A 189 40.96 -25.21 -25.24
C MET A 189 41.63 -24.08 -24.44
N GLN A 190 41.40 -22.81 -24.81
CA GLN A 190 42.05 -21.63 -24.21
C GLN A 190 41.08 -20.47 -23.89
N SER A 191 39.79 -20.62 -24.20
CA SER A 191 38.76 -19.56 -24.07
C SER A 191 38.62 -19.00 -22.65
N GLU A 192 38.78 -19.84 -21.63
CA GLU A 192 38.66 -19.46 -20.21
C GLU A 192 39.58 -18.29 -19.82
N SER A 193 40.75 -18.22 -20.45
CA SER A 193 41.74 -17.19 -20.19
C SER A 193 41.31 -15.77 -20.60
N LEU A 194 40.24 -15.64 -21.41
CA LEU A 194 39.65 -14.37 -21.82
C LEU A 194 38.57 -13.85 -20.84
N VAL A 195 38.04 -14.70 -19.96
CA VAL A 195 36.96 -14.33 -19.03
C VAL A 195 37.37 -13.19 -18.11
N LYS A 196 38.55 -13.29 -17.48
CA LYS A 196 39.05 -12.26 -16.57
C LYS A 196 39.23 -10.88 -17.26
N PRO A 197 39.92 -10.77 -18.42
CA PRO A 197 39.99 -9.53 -19.19
C PRO A 197 38.61 -8.91 -19.51
N LEU A 198 37.64 -9.74 -19.90
CA LEU A 198 36.29 -9.30 -20.21
C LEU A 198 35.57 -8.75 -18.97
N MET A 199 35.63 -9.47 -17.85
CA MET A 199 34.99 -9.02 -16.60
C MET A 199 35.63 -7.75 -16.03
N GLN A 200 36.93 -7.51 -16.26
CA GLN A 200 37.57 -6.24 -15.94
C GLN A 200 37.04 -5.06 -16.77
N THR A 201 36.54 -5.33 -17.98
CA THR A 201 36.12 -4.30 -18.94
C THR A 201 34.60 -4.10 -18.97
N ILE A 202 33.80 -5.02 -18.42
CA ILE A 202 32.34 -5.00 -18.50
C ILE A 202 31.67 -3.81 -17.78
N ALA A 203 32.39 -3.16 -16.86
CA ALA A 203 31.95 -1.97 -16.13
C ALA A 203 32.54 -0.66 -16.66
N HIS A 204 33.06 -0.66 -17.88
CA HIS A 204 33.64 0.53 -18.50
C HIS A 204 32.66 1.70 -18.61
N GLN A 205 33.15 2.94 -18.48
CA GLN A 205 32.32 4.16 -18.50
C GLN A 205 31.47 4.33 -19.79
N HIS A 206 32.01 3.96 -20.95
CA HIS A 206 31.32 4.07 -22.24
C HIS A 206 30.42 2.85 -22.51
N SER A 207 29.12 3.08 -22.72
CA SER A 207 28.14 2.02 -23.00
C SER A 207 28.49 1.18 -24.23
N ARG A 208 29.02 1.79 -25.30
CA ARG A 208 29.45 1.06 -26.51
C ARG A 208 30.54 0.02 -26.24
N VAL A 209 31.42 0.27 -25.26
CA VAL A 209 32.43 -0.70 -24.84
C VAL A 209 31.76 -1.83 -24.06
N ARG A 210 30.85 -1.50 -23.12
CA ARG A 210 30.11 -2.50 -22.35
C ARG A 210 29.31 -3.44 -23.26
N VAL A 211 28.63 -2.90 -24.28
CA VAL A 211 27.94 -3.71 -25.30
C VAL A 211 28.90 -4.70 -25.95
N SER A 212 30.02 -4.23 -26.51
CA SER A 212 30.99 -5.12 -27.18
C SER A 212 31.57 -6.19 -26.24
N VAL A 213 31.83 -5.84 -24.98
CA VAL A 213 32.33 -6.80 -23.97
C VAL A 213 31.28 -7.86 -23.64
N ILE A 214 30.00 -7.48 -23.55
CA ILE A 214 28.91 -8.44 -23.28
C ILE A 214 28.72 -9.38 -24.47
N GLU A 215 28.78 -8.88 -25.71
CA GLU A 215 28.74 -9.70 -26.92
C GLU A 215 29.91 -10.70 -26.96
N ALA A 216 31.14 -10.22 -26.70
CA ALA A 216 32.33 -11.07 -26.63
C ALA A 216 32.25 -12.10 -25.50
N THR A 217 31.73 -11.72 -24.33
CA THR A 217 31.47 -12.67 -23.23
C THR A 217 30.47 -13.74 -23.68
N GLY A 218 29.42 -13.34 -24.38
CA GLY A 218 28.45 -14.23 -25.01
C GLY A 218 29.10 -15.29 -25.87
N ALA A 219 29.93 -14.88 -26.83
CA ALA A 219 30.64 -15.78 -27.74
C ALA A 219 31.67 -16.66 -27.00
N VAL A 220 32.42 -16.10 -26.04
CA VAL A 220 33.44 -16.83 -25.28
C VAL A 220 32.85 -17.99 -24.49
N ILE A 221 31.70 -17.78 -23.85
CA ILE A 221 31.01 -18.84 -23.11
C ILE A 221 30.34 -19.82 -24.07
N GLN A 222 29.69 -19.33 -25.12
CA GLN A 222 28.96 -20.13 -26.11
C GLN A 222 29.86 -21.16 -26.83
N HIS A 223 31.08 -20.75 -27.17
CA HIS A 223 32.07 -21.58 -27.88
C HIS A 223 33.20 -22.09 -26.96
N GLY A 224 33.11 -21.82 -25.66
CA GLY A 224 34.06 -22.28 -24.65
C GLY A 224 33.70 -23.64 -24.07
N THR A 225 34.27 -23.95 -22.89
CA THR A 225 33.95 -25.18 -22.15
C THR A 225 32.63 -25.10 -21.36
N GLY A 226 31.99 -23.92 -21.29
CA GLY A 226 30.79 -23.67 -20.48
C GLY A 226 31.03 -23.57 -18.97
N LYS A 227 32.23 -23.92 -18.46
CA LYS A 227 32.52 -23.97 -17.02
C LYS A 227 32.48 -22.59 -16.35
N ASN A 228 32.82 -21.54 -17.08
CA ASN A 228 32.93 -20.17 -16.57
C ASN A 228 31.61 -19.39 -16.61
N VAL A 229 30.46 -20.04 -16.83
CA VAL A 229 29.15 -19.37 -16.75
C VAL A 229 29.00 -18.68 -15.38
N ASP A 230 29.35 -19.37 -14.30
CA ASP A 230 29.24 -18.83 -12.94
C ASP A 230 30.14 -17.60 -12.68
N ASP A 231 31.27 -17.51 -13.38
CA ASP A 231 32.20 -16.38 -13.26
C ASP A 231 31.65 -15.10 -13.91
N VAL A 232 30.68 -15.21 -14.83
CA VAL A 232 30.15 -14.07 -15.60
C VAL A 232 28.72 -13.68 -15.22
N LEU A 233 27.94 -14.57 -14.61
CA LEU A 233 26.51 -14.35 -14.34
C LEU A 233 26.25 -13.12 -13.48
N SER A 234 27.00 -12.93 -12.39
CA SER A 234 26.80 -11.79 -11.48
C SER A 234 27.06 -10.46 -12.19
N HIS A 235 28.05 -10.41 -13.08
CA HIS A 235 28.36 -9.24 -13.88
C HIS A 235 27.26 -8.94 -14.91
N LEU A 236 26.70 -9.96 -15.56
CA LEU A 236 25.57 -9.79 -16.48
C LEU A 236 24.30 -9.35 -15.76
N ALA A 237 24.01 -9.93 -14.58
CA ALA A 237 22.89 -9.52 -13.74
C ALA A 237 22.97 -8.03 -13.38
N GLN A 238 24.15 -7.54 -12.99
CA GLN A 238 24.36 -6.10 -12.75
C GLN A 238 24.16 -5.23 -13.99
N ARG A 239 24.33 -5.78 -15.20
CA ARG A 239 24.09 -5.06 -16.46
C ARG A 239 22.63 -5.04 -16.91
N LEU A 240 21.75 -5.81 -16.27
CA LEU A 240 20.30 -5.62 -16.41
C LEU A 240 19.79 -4.33 -15.74
N PHE A 241 20.61 -3.70 -14.89
CA PHE A 241 20.32 -2.41 -14.26
C PHE A 241 21.08 -1.25 -14.90
N ASP A 242 21.71 -1.47 -16.05
CA ASP A 242 22.50 -0.42 -16.73
C ASP A 242 21.61 0.71 -17.25
N ASP A 243 22.03 1.97 -17.08
CA ASP A 243 21.30 3.14 -17.56
C ASP A 243 21.12 3.12 -19.09
N SER A 244 22.02 2.46 -19.82
CA SER A 244 21.94 2.35 -21.27
C SER A 244 21.01 1.21 -21.70
N PRO A 245 19.90 1.50 -22.41
CA PRO A 245 19.03 0.46 -22.96
C PRO A 245 19.76 -0.55 -23.86
N GLN A 246 20.75 -0.09 -24.62
CA GLN A 246 21.51 -0.95 -25.52
C GLN A 246 22.32 -2.00 -24.75
N VAL A 247 22.84 -1.65 -23.57
CA VAL A 247 23.55 -2.60 -22.71
C VAL A 247 22.58 -3.68 -22.21
N ARG A 248 21.42 -3.29 -21.66
CA ARG A 248 20.39 -4.23 -21.18
C ARG A 248 19.85 -5.13 -22.30
N LYS A 249 19.61 -4.56 -23.49
CA LYS A 249 19.21 -5.28 -24.70
C LYS A 249 20.25 -6.34 -25.09
N THR A 250 21.54 -5.99 -25.01
CA THR A 250 22.64 -6.90 -25.35
C THR A 250 22.73 -8.07 -24.36
N VAL A 251 22.58 -7.81 -23.05
CA VAL A 251 22.51 -8.88 -22.04
C VAL A 251 21.35 -9.83 -22.35
N THR A 252 20.17 -9.27 -22.64
CA THR A 252 18.96 -10.04 -22.98
C THR A 252 19.20 -10.95 -24.18
N ALA A 253 19.81 -10.42 -25.25
CA ALA A 253 20.14 -11.18 -26.45
C ALA A 253 21.15 -12.30 -26.17
N VAL A 254 22.22 -12.02 -25.43
CA VAL A 254 23.25 -13.01 -25.09
C VAL A 254 22.69 -14.14 -24.23
N VAL A 255 21.91 -13.82 -23.19
CA VAL A 255 21.30 -14.83 -22.31
C VAL A 255 20.28 -15.68 -23.07
N GLY A 256 19.43 -15.07 -23.90
CA GLY A 256 18.50 -15.81 -24.74
C GLY A 256 19.22 -16.72 -25.74
N ASN A 257 20.33 -16.25 -26.33
CA ASN A 257 21.14 -17.08 -27.21
C ASN A 257 21.75 -18.29 -26.48
N TRP A 258 22.22 -18.13 -25.24
CA TRP A 258 22.69 -19.25 -24.43
C TRP A 258 21.57 -20.24 -24.10
N LEU A 259 20.36 -19.74 -23.81
CA LEU A 259 19.17 -20.58 -23.56
C LEU A 259 18.70 -21.36 -24.79
N LEU A 260 19.06 -20.94 -26.01
CA LEU A 260 18.74 -21.65 -27.25
C LEU A 260 19.87 -22.60 -27.69
N HIS A 261 21.10 -22.10 -27.67
CA HIS A 261 22.19 -22.70 -28.45
C HIS A 261 23.37 -23.20 -27.62
N MET A 262 23.50 -22.85 -26.33
CA MET A 262 24.64 -23.31 -25.53
C MET A 262 24.59 -24.84 -25.36
N ARG A 263 25.75 -25.51 -25.50
CA ARG A 263 25.84 -26.97 -25.58
C ARG A 263 25.30 -27.68 -24.34
N ASP A 264 25.62 -27.19 -23.14
CA ASP A 264 25.16 -27.75 -21.86
C ASP A 264 24.16 -26.80 -21.15
N ARG A 265 23.27 -26.17 -21.93
CA ARG A 265 22.31 -25.18 -21.40
C ARG A 265 21.38 -25.71 -20.31
N TYR A 266 21.04 -27.00 -20.34
CA TYR A 266 20.12 -27.63 -19.38
C TYR A 266 20.65 -27.52 -17.94
N SER A 267 21.97 -27.66 -17.74
CA SER A 267 22.63 -27.52 -16.45
C SER A 267 22.52 -26.11 -15.86
N TYR A 268 22.33 -25.09 -16.73
CA TYR A 268 22.33 -23.68 -16.36
C TYR A 268 20.97 -23.00 -16.46
N PHE A 269 19.89 -23.70 -16.84
CA PHE A 269 18.55 -23.12 -16.97
C PHE A 269 18.11 -22.35 -15.71
N HIS A 270 18.23 -22.92 -14.52
CA HIS A 270 17.90 -22.24 -13.26
C HIS A 270 18.66 -20.92 -13.01
N LYS A 271 19.81 -20.69 -13.68
CA LYS A 271 20.60 -19.45 -13.57
C LYS A 271 20.32 -18.47 -14.71
N LEU A 272 20.03 -18.98 -15.91
CA LEU A 272 19.80 -18.16 -17.11
C LEU A 272 18.36 -17.67 -17.24
N ILE A 273 17.38 -18.50 -16.88
CA ILE A 273 15.95 -18.15 -16.90
C ILE A 273 15.67 -16.84 -16.14
N PRO A 274 16.11 -16.65 -14.87
CA PRO A 274 15.80 -15.41 -14.16
C PRO A 274 16.42 -14.17 -14.81
N LEU A 275 17.58 -14.29 -15.46
CA LEU A 275 18.19 -13.18 -16.19
C LEU A 275 17.39 -12.75 -17.42
N LEU A 276 16.88 -13.71 -18.21
CA LEU A 276 16.04 -13.39 -19.37
C LEU A 276 14.66 -12.86 -18.95
N LEU A 277 14.03 -13.52 -17.98
CA LEU A 277 12.68 -13.14 -17.53
C LEU A 277 12.65 -11.78 -16.83
N SER A 278 13.74 -11.36 -16.20
CA SER A 278 13.87 -10.01 -15.64
C SER A 278 13.76 -8.90 -16.69
N SER A 279 14.02 -9.20 -17.97
CA SER A 279 13.89 -8.25 -19.08
C SER A 279 12.48 -8.13 -19.66
N ILE A 280 11.54 -9.00 -19.26
CA ILE A 280 10.14 -8.95 -19.76
C ILE A 280 9.43 -7.69 -19.28
N ASP A 281 9.79 -7.17 -18.11
CA ASP A 281 9.25 -5.93 -17.53
C ASP A 281 10.23 -4.74 -17.68
N ASP A 282 11.14 -4.77 -18.68
CA ASP A 282 11.99 -3.62 -18.96
C ASP A 282 11.17 -2.38 -19.36
N GLU A 283 11.62 -1.19 -19.00
CA GLU A 283 10.93 0.06 -19.34
C GLU A 283 10.86 0.28 -20.85
N ILE A 284 11.85 -0.21 -21.60
CA ILE A 284 11.96 -0.04 -23.05
C ILE A 284 11.21 -1.16 -23.79
N PRO A 285 10.16 -0.83 -24.59
CA PRO A 285 9.33 -1.83 -25.27
C PRO A 285 10.12 -2.80 -26.17
N GLU A 286 11.16 -2.31 -26.83
CA GLU A 286 12.01 -3.13 -27.71
C GLU A 286 12.71 -4.26 -26.94
N ILE A 287 13.12 -4.02 -25.69
CA ILE A 287 13.77 -5.02 -24.84
C ILE A 287 12.75 -6.05 -24.36
N ARG A 288 11.55 -5.59 -23.94
CA ARG A 288 10.46 -6.49 -23.56
C ARG A 288 10.08 -7.44 -24.70
N LEU A 289 9.89 -6.91 -25.91
CA LEU A 289 9.53 -7.70 -27.08
C LEU A 289 10.62 -8.71 -27.44
N LEU A 290 11.90 -8.31 -27.38
CA LEU A 290 13.02 -9.21 -27.58
C LEU A 290 13.05 -10.34 -26.54
N ALA A 291 12.87 -10.02 -25.26
CA ALA A 291 12.86 -11.00 -24.18
C ALA A 291 11.71 -12.01 -24.34
N VAL A 292 10.50 -11.52 -24.66
CA VAL A 292 9.31 -12.36 -24.90
C VAL A 292 9.50 -13.27 -26.12
N ASP A 293 10.03 -12.75 -27.22
CA ASP A 293 10.27 -13.55 -28.43
C ASP A 293 11.33 -14.64 -28.19
N LEU A 294 12.48 -14.28 -27.60
CA LEU A 294 13.50 -15.26 -27.23
C LEU A 294 12.96 -16.31 -26.27
N TRP A 295 12.17 -15.90 -25.28
CA TRP A 295 11.59 -16.84 -24.32
C TRP A 295 10.59 -17.80 -24.97
N ARG A 296 9.76 -17.32 -25.90
CA ARG A 296 8.87 -18.15 -26.71
C ARG A 296 9.66 -19.16 -27.54
N GLN A 297 10.74 -18.75 -28.20
CA GLN A 297 11.61 -19.65 -28.96
C GLN A 297 12.25 -20.71 -28.07
N VAL A 298 12.74 -20.33 -26.88
CA VAL A 298 13.32 -21.26 -25.89
C VAL A 298 12.31 -22.32 -25.46
N GLY A 299 11.07 -21.90 -25.17
CA GLY A 299 9.99 -22.83 -24.83
C GLY A 299 9.68 -23.81 -25.95
N LEU A 300 9.52 -23.32 -27.19
CA LEU A 300 9.24 -24.16 -28.36
C LEU A 300 10.37 -25.15 -28.66
N GLN A 301 11.62 -24.71 -28.52
CA GLN A 301 12.78 -25.59 -28.70
C GLN A 301 12.79 -26.69 -27.63
N TRP A 302 12.54 -26.32 -26.37
CA TRP A 302 12.49 -27.29 -25.28
C TRP A 302 11.35 -28.30 -25.46
N GLU A 303 10.16 -27.86 -25.88
CA GLU A 303 9.04 -28.75 -26.21
C GLU A 303 9.44 -29.78 -27.27
N LYS A 304 10.06 -29.33 -28.35
CA LYS A 304 10.51 -30.21 -29.44
C LYS A 304 11.58 -31.22 -28.99
N GLU A 305 12.45 -30.83 -28.07
CA GLU A 305 13.52 -31.68 -27.56
C GLU A 305 13.04 -32.71 -26.52
N ASN A 306 11.89 -32.47 -25.89
CA ASN A 306 11.35 -33.28 -24.79
C ASN A 306 9.94 -33.81 -25.10
N GLU A 307 9.56 -33.91 -26.38
CA GLU A 307 8.20 -34.26 -26.82
C GLU A 307 7.69 -35.56 -26.19
N ASP A 308 8.55 -36.58 -26.12
CA ASP A 308 8.22 -37.88 -25.53
C ASP A 308 7.89 -37.79 -24.02
N ASP A 309 8.56 -36.89 -23.29
CA ASP A 309 8.35 -36.70 -21.84
C ASP A 309 7.06 -35.92 -21.52
N ILE A 310 6.58 -35.10 -22.44
CA ILE A 310 5.45 -34.18 -22.22
C ILE A 310 4.21 -34.50 -23.07
N LYS A 311 4.20 -35.63 -23.77
CA LYS A 311 3.13 -36.03 -24.70
C LYS A 311 1.72 -35.89 -24.10
N ASP A 312 1.51 -36.44 -22.90
CA ASP A 312 0.22 -36.33 -22.22
C ASP A 312 -0.15 -34.85 -21.92
N LYS A 313 0.83 -34.00 -21.61
CA LYS A 313 0.58 -32.58 -21.35
C LYS A 313 0.25 -31.81 -22.63
N LEU A 314 0.87 -32.17 -23.76
CA LEU A 314 0.57 -31.60 -25.07
C LEU A 314 -0.87 -31.90 -25.50
N ASP A 315 -1.39 -33.08 -25.15
CA ASP A 315 -2.75 -33.50 -25.53
C ASP A 315 -3.84 -32.87 -24.65
N PHE A 316 -3.56 -32.58 -23.36
CA PHE A 316 -4.60 -32.23 -22.37
C PHE A 316 -4.45 -30.86 -21.67
N LEU A 317 -3.29 -30.19 -21.70
CA LEU A 317 -3.03 -28.97 -20.87
C LEU A 317 -2.85 -27.66 -21.66
N LEU A 318 -3.30 -27.61 -22.91
CA LEU A 318 -3.16 -26.42 -23.77
C LEU A 318 -4.16 -25.31 -23.40
N THR A 319 -5.35 -25.65 -22.90
CA THR A 319 -6.37 -24.66 -22.55
C THR A 319 -6.01 -23.92 -21.27
N PRO A 320 -6.08 -22.56 -21.24
CA PRO A 320 -5.90 -21.79 -20.02
C PRO A 320 -6.86 -22.24 -18.91
N PRO A 321 -6.43 -22.18 -17.63
CA PRO A 321 -7.34 -22.34 -16.50
C PRO A 321 -8.54 -21.39 -16.61
N PRO A 322 -9.75 -21.79 -16.15
CA PRO A 322 -10.97 -21.00 -16.29
C PRO A 322 -10.91 -19.57 -15.75
N PHE A 323 -9.99 -19.29 -14.82
CA PHE A 323 -9.83 -17.99 -14.15
C PHE A 323 -8.48 -17.33 -14.42
N TYR A 324 -7.86 -17.64 -15.56
CA TYR A 324 -6.62 -16.99 -15.96
C TYR A 324 -6.79 -15.45 -16.02
N PRO A 325 -5.77 -14.66 -15.62
CA PRO A 325 -5.87 -13.20 -15.61
C PRO A 325 -6.30 -12.62 -16.97
N ALA A 326 -7.28 -11.73 -16.96
CA ALA A 326 -7.82 -11.11 -18.17
C ALA A 326 -6.76 -10.24 -18.87
N GLY A 327 -6.64 -10.38 -20.20
CA GLY A 327 -5.71 -9.60 -21.01
C GLY A 327 -4.25 -10.04 -20.94
N VAL A 328 -3.94 -11.13 -20.25
CA VAL A 328 -2.58 -11.69 -20.14
C VAL A 328 -2.43 -12.90 -21.07
N GLU A 329 -1.41 -12.88 -21.94
CA GLU A 329 -1.09 -14.04 -22.80
C GLU A 329 -0.51 -15.16 -21.94
N ARG A 330 -1.11 -16.35 -22.02
CA ARG A 330 -0.61 -17.52 -21.30
C ARG A 330 0.71 -18.01 -21.93
N PRO A 331 1.79 -18.19 -21.15
CA PRO A 331 3.04 -18.74 -21.69
C PRO A 331 2.86 -20.14 -22.29
N GLY A 332 3.63 -20.43 -23.35
CA GLY A 332 3.69 -21.75 -23.99
C GLY A 332 4.07 -22.87 -23.00
N LEU A 333 3.76 -24.13 -23.33
CA LEU A 333 3.94 -25.26 -22.41
C LEU A 333 5.41 -25.41 -21.99
N GLY A 334 6.36 -25.31 -22.93
CA GLY A 334 7.79 -25.43 -22.65
C GLY A 334 8.31 -24.32 -21.76
N CYS A 335 7.84 -23.09 -21.95
CA CYS A 335 8.15 -21.97 -21.05
C CYS A 335 7.68 -22.28 -19.61
N ARG A 336 6.47 -22.81 -19.46
CA ARG A 336 5.92 -23.20 -18.15
C ARG A 336 6.71 -24.34 -17.53
N GLU A 337 6.97 -25.42 -18.26
CA GLU A 337 7.75 -26.57 -17.78
C GLU A 337 9.17 -26.18 -17.37
N LEU A 338 9.83 -25.30 -18.13
CA LEU A 338 11.14 -24.78 -17.77
C LEU A 338 11.13 -24.04 -16.43
N VAL A 339 10.11 -23.22 -16.15
CA VAL A 339 9.98 -22.55 -14.84
C VAL A 339 9.66 -23.56 -13.75
N VAL A 340 8.67 -24.43 -13.96
CA VAL A 340 8.23 -25.45 -12.99
C VAL A 340 9.38 -26.33 -12.54
N ARG A 341 10.17 -26.87 -13.48
CA ARG A 341 11.31 -27.76 -13.18
C ARG A 341 12.43 -27.07 -12.39
N ASN A 342 12.53 -25.74 -12.48
CA ASN A 342 13.57 -24.95 -11.81
C ASN A 342 13.06 -24.19 -10.58
N LEU A 343 11.75 -24.21 -10.31
CA LEU A 343 11.10 -23.37 -9.29
C LEU A 343 11.67 -23.60 -7.88
N GLY A 344 12.01 -24.85 -7.53
CA GLY A 344 12.62 -25.18 -6.24
C GLY A 344 13.99 -24.52 -5.98
N ARG A 345 14.73 -24.14 -7.04
CA ARG A 345 15.98 -23.37 -6.92
C ARG A 345 15.74 -21.86 -7.03
N LEU A 346 14.73 -21.45 -7.80
CA LEU A 346 14.39 -20.05 -8.02
C LEU A 346 13.76 -19.41 -6.78
N VAL A 347 12.80 -20.08 -6.13
CA VAL A 347 12.09 -19.51 -4.96
C VAL A 347 13.04 -19.08 -3.84
N PRO A 348 14.03 -19.89 -3.39
CA PRO A 348 14.99 -19.45 -2.39
C PRO A 348 15.80 -18.21 -2.79
N ALA A 349 16.19 -18.10 -4.07
CA ALA A 349 16.92 -16.94 -4.58
C ALA A 349 16.03 -15.68 -4.56
N ILE A 350 14.77 -15.80 -5.00
CA ILE A 350 13.79 -14.70 -4.92
C ILE A 350 13.56 -14.27 -3.47
N THR A 351 13.44 -15.22 -2.53
CA THR A 351 13.28 -14.91 -1.10
C THR A 351 14.44 -14.10 -0.55
N HIS A 352 15.67 -14.37 -1.00
CA HIS A 352 16.85 -13.61 -0.60
C HIS A 352 16.84 -12.20 -1.24
N ASP A 353 16.67 -12.13 -2.56
CA ASP A 353 16.88 -10.90 -3.34
C ASP A 353 15.74 -9.88 -3.15
N VAL A 354 14.52 -10.32 -2.81
CA VAL A 354 13.41 -9.40 -2.50
C VAL A 354 13.63 -8.63 -1.19
N THR A 355 14.59 -9.06 -0.37
CA THR A 355 15.00 -8.37 0.87
C THR A 355 16.38 -7.73 0.76
N ASP A 356 16.93 -7.61 -0.46
CA ASP A 356 18.24 -7.03 -0.68
C ASP A 356 18.29 -5.54 -0.28
N TRP A 357 19.47 -5.10 0.17
CA TRP A 357 19.65 -3.71 0.60
C TRP A 357 19.49 -2.70 -0.55
N LEU A 358 19.70 -3.12 -1.81
CA LEU A 358 19.48 -2.30 -3.00
C LEU A 358 18.02 -2.30 -3.43
N VAL A 359 17.40 -1.12 -3.42
CA VAL A 359 16.02 -0.89 -3.89
C VAL A 359 15.78 -1.42 -5.31
N PRO A 360 16.64 -1.15 -6.32
CA PRO A 360 16.40 -1.64 -7.69
C PRO A 360 16.33 -3.17 -7.75
N THR A 361 17.18 -3.87 -6.99
CA THR A 361 17.18 -5.34 -6.90
C THR A 361 15.85 -5.85 -6.36
N ARG A 362 15.34 -5.25 -5.27
CA ARG A 362 14.04 -5.65 -4.69
C ARG A 362 12.89 -5.43 -5.67
N ILE A 363 12.86 -4.29 -6.36
CA ILE A 363 11.83 -3.98 -7.37
C ILE A 363 11.85 -5.02 -8.49
N ARG A 364 13.01 -5.24 -9.13
CA ARG A 364 13.13 -6.24 -10.23
C ARG A 364 12.78 -7.65 -9.76
N THR A 365 13.21 -8.03 -8.56
CA THR A 365 12.92 -9.35 -8.00
C THR A 365 11.42 -9.55 -7.74
N SER A 366 10.73 -8.51 -7.25
CA SER A 366 9.27 -8.56 -7.05
C SER A 366 8.48 -8.65 -8.36
N GLN A 367 8.96 -8.02 -9.44
CA GLN A 367 8.40 -8.16 -10.79
C GLN A 367 8.61 -9.59 -11.31
N LEU A 368 9.85 -10.09 -11.23
CA LEU A 368 10.20 -11.45 -11.63
C LEU A 368 9.35 -12.51 -10.90
N LEU A 369 9.05 -12.32 -9.62
CA LEU A 369 8.17 -13.23 -8.87
C LEU A 369 6.79 -13.36 -9.54
N SER A 370 6.19 -12.26 -9.99
CA SER A 370 4.89 -12.29 -10.70
C SER A 370 4.99 -13.06 -12.02
N VAL A 371 6.07 -12.83 -12.78
CA VAL A 371 6.34 -13.57 -14.02
C VAL A 371 6.48 -15.07 -13.72
N LEU A 372 7.26 -15.45 -12.71
CA LEU A 372 7.48 -16.86 -12.36
C LEU A 372 6.18 -17.55 -11.92
N LEU A 373 5.33 -16.90 -11.13
CA LEU A 373 4.05 -17.48 -10.69
C LEU A 373 3.06 -17.65 -11.85
N LEU A 374 3.07 -16.73 -12.82
CA LEU A 374 2.27 -16.85 -14.04
C LEU A 374 2.66 -18.07 -14.88
N HIS A 375 3.94 -18.45 -14.86
CA HIS A 375 4.46 -19.64 -15.54
C HIS A 375 4.28 -20.92 -14.72
N ALA A 376 4.43 -20.83 -13.40
CA ALA A 376 4.33 -21.97 -12.50
C ALA A 376 2.88 -22.47 -12.36
N GLU A 377 1.90 -21.58 -12.47
CA GLU A 377 0.48 -21.89 -12.32
C GLU A 377 0.23 -22.68 -11.01
N ASP A 378 -0.47 -23.82 -11.08
CA ASP A 378 -0.84 -24.69 -9.97
C ASP A 378 0.36 -25.34 -9.27
N HIS A 379 1.51 -25.46 -9.96
CA HIS A 379 2.75 -25.99 -9.38
C HIS A 379 3.34 -25.06 -8.30
N SER A 380 2.85 -23.82 -8.20
CA SER A 380 3.14 -22.93 -7.07
C SER A 380 2.73 -23.54 -5.72
N THR A 381 1.76 -24.47 -5.72
CA THR A 381 1.23 -25.13 -4.52
C THR A 381 2.32 -25.79 -3.67
N GLN A 382 3.29 -26.47 -4.29
CA GLN A 382 4.36 -27.18 -3.56
C GLN A 382 5.38 -26.22 -2.89
N HIS A 383 5.41 -24.96 -3.32
CA HIS A 383 6.29 -23.91 -2.80
C HIS A 383 5.53 -22.86 -1.97
N LEU A 384 4.28 -23.13 -1.62
CA LEU A 384 3.41 -22.12 -1.02
C LEU A 384 3.95 -21.55 0.29
N GLN A 385 4.49 -22.39 1.17
CA GLN A 385 5.03 -21.94 2.46
C GLN A 385 6.19 -20.93 2.32
N PRO A 386 7.27 -21.22 1.55
CA PRO A 386 8.33 -20.22 1.33
C PRO A 386 7.85 -19.00 0.53
N LEU A 387 6.91 -19.16 -0.40
CA LEU A 387 6.31 -18.03 -1.13
C LEU A 387 5.54 -17.09 -0.20
N LEU A 388 4.70 -17.63 0.69
CA LEU A 388 3.99 -16.83 1.69
C LEU A 388 4.95 -16.10 2.63
N ALA A 389 5.98 -16.80 3.13
CA ALA A 389 7.02 -16.18 3.96
C ALA A 389 7.74 -15.03 3.24
N THR A 390 7.98 -15.18 1.93
CA THR A 390 8.56 -14.13 1.07
C THR A 390 7.61 -12.94 0.95
N LEU A 391 6.34 -13.19 0.65
CA LEU A 391 5.31 -12.16 0.49
C LEU A 391 5.09 -11.38 1.78
N TYR A 392 5.06 -12.02 2.94
CA TYR A 392 4.85 -11.30 4.20
C TYR A 392 5.99 -10.33 4.50
N ARG A 393 7.26 -10.70 4.22
CA ARG A 393 8.40 -9.79 4.36
C ARG A 393 8.32 -8.64 3.35
N ALA A 394 8.07 -8.96 2.08
CA ALA A 394 8.03 -7.96 1.02
C ALA A 394 6.85 -6.97 1.16
N CYS A 395 5.72 -7.39 1.73
CA CYS A 395 4.59 -6.50 2.01
C CYS A 395 4.84 -5.51 3.17
N THR A 396 5.98 -5.65 3.87
CA THR A 396 6.44 -4.71 4.90
C THR A 396 7.52 -3.76 4.40
N ASP A 397 7.84 -3.80 3.10
CA ASP A 397 8.84 -2.93 2.48
C ASP A 397 8.39 -1.46 2.49
N THR A 398 9.37 -0.55 2.56
CA THR A 398 9.13 0.89 2.48
C THR A 398 8.79 1.34 1.06
N GLU A 399 9.25 0.59 0.06
CA GLU A 399 9.04 0.89 -1.36
C GLU A 399 7.70 0.34 -1.86
N LYS A 400 6.82 1.25 -2.29
CA LYS A 400 5.45 0.92 -2.72
C LYS A 400 5.41 -0.02 -3.93
N ASP A 401 6.38 0.09 -4.84
CA ASP A 401 6.44 -0.77 -6.03
C ASP A 401 6.71 -2.23 -5.65
N VAL A 402 7.58 -2.48 -4.66
CA VAL A 402 7.85 -3.84 -4.16
C VAL A 402 6.57 -4.45 -3.58
N VAL A 403 5.86 -3.69 -2.74
CA VAL A 403 4.59 -4.12 -2.14
C VAL A 403 3.56 -4.38 -3.23
N SER A 404 3.37 -3.45 -4.17
CA SER A 404 2.41 -3.57 -5.28
C SER A 404 2.64 -4.82 -6.13
N ASN A 405 3.89 -5.06 -6.55
CA ASN A 405 4.28 -6.23 -7.33
C ASN A 405 4.07 -7.52 -6.54
N CYS A 406 4.38 -7.53 -5.23
CA CYS A 406 4.14 -8.70 -4.39
C CYS A 406 2.65 -8.97 -4.16
N LEU A 407 1.80 -7.95 -4.10
CA LEU A 407 0.34 -8.14 -4.05
C LEU A 407 -0.21 -8.64 -5.38
N ALA A 408 0.38 -8.26 -6.51
CA ALA A 408 0.05 -8.85 -7.80
C ALA A 408 0.45 -10.34 -7.86
N ALA A 409 1.65 -10.69 -7.37
CA ALA A 409 2.08 -12.08 -7.20
C ALA A 409 1.16 -12.87 -6.25
N ALA A 410 0.74 -12.29 -5.13
CA ALA A 410 -0.20 -12.91 -4.19
C ALA A 410 -1.57 -13.17 -4.82
N LYS A 411 -2.07 -12.26 -5.68
CA LYS A 411 -3.29 -12.50 -6.48
C LYS A 411 -3.12 -13.71 -7.39
N LEU A 412 -1.97 -13.88 -8.05
CA LEU A 412 -1.71 -15.06 -8.89
C LEU A 412 -1.74 -16.36 -8.07
N LEU A 413 -1.24 -16.35 -6.83
CA LEU A 413 -1.39 -17.50 -5.93
C LEU A 413 -2.86 -17.81 -5.67
N GLY A 414 -3.71 -16.80 -5.47
CA GLY A 414 -5.15 -16.98 -5.34
C GLY A 414 -5.82 -17.55 -6.58
N THR A 415 -5.29 -17.23 -7.76
CA THR A 415 -5.80 -17.74 -9.04
C THR A 415 -5.45 -19.21 -9.26
N PHE A 416 -4.22 -19.62 -8.91
CA PHE A 416 -3.70 -20.94 -9.28
C PHE A 416 -3.68 -21.96 -8.14
N VAL A 417 -3.62 -21.52 -6.88
CA VAL A 417 -3.56 -22.41 -5.72
C VAL A 417 -4.97 -22.61 -5.16
N PRO A 418 -5.42 -23.86 -4.92
CA PRO A 418 -6.74 -24.12 -4.36
C PRO A 418 -6.93 -23.47 -2.97
N PRO A 419 -8.10 -22.85 -2.69
CA PRO A 419 -8.37 -22.19 -1.40
C PRO A 419 -8.14 -23.05 -0.17
N ALA A 420 -8.53 -24.33 -0.21
CA ALA A 420 -8.30 -25.25 0.90
C ALA A 420 -6.82 -25.34 1.33
N VAL A 421 -5.88 -25.19 0.39
CA VAL A 421 -4.44 -25.29 0.67
C VAL A 421 -3.91 -24.00 1.25
N PHE A 422 -4.16 -22.86 0.60
CA PHE A 422 -3.61 -21.59 1.08
C PHE A 422 -4.28 -21.11 2.37
N LEU A 423 -5.58 -21.37 2.58
CA LEU A 423 -6.28 -20.97 3.79
C LEU A 423 -5.76 -21.71 5.01
N LYS A 424 -5.37 -22.99 4.85
CA LYS A 424 -4.76 -23.76 5.95
C LYS A 424 -3.50 -23.10 6.50
N LEU A 425 -2.70 -22.46 5.65
CA LEU A 425 -1.48 -21.76 6.09
C LEU A 425 -1.74 -20.29 6.45
N LEU A 426 -2.51 -19.58 5.64
CA LEU A 426 -2.76 -18.15 5.81
C LEU A 426 -3.58 -17.84 7.05
N LEU A 427 -4.63 -18.62 7.33
CA LEU A 427 -5.48 -18.37 8.49
C LEU A 427 -4.71 -18.60 9.80
N ASP A 428 -3.85 -19.62 9.86
CA ASP A 428 -2.97 -19.85 11.01
C ASP A 428 -2.03 -18.65 11.26
N HIS A 429 -1.46 -18.06 10.20
CA HIS A 429 -0.63 -16.86 10.33
C HIS A 429 -1.42 -15.57 10.62
N VAL A 430 -2.72 -15.53 10.30
CA VAL A 430 -3.61 -14.42 10.68
C VAL A 430 -3.98 -14.51 12.17
N THR A 431 -4.23 -15.71 12.69
CA THR A 431 -4.51 -15.93 14.12
C THR A 431 -3.26 -15.83 14.98
N THR A 432 -2.09 -16.13 14.44
CA THR A 432 -0.82 -16.09 15.17
C THR A 432 0.25 -15.45 14.29
N PRO A 433 0.27 -14.09 14.21
CA PRO A 433 1.22 -13.39 13.36
C PRO A 433 2.65 -13.61 13.84
N TYR A 434 3.56 -13.88 12.90
CA TYR A 434 4.97 -14.13 13.19
C TYR A 434 5.73 -12.88 13.69
N SER A 435 5.20 -11.67 13.44
CA SER A 435 5.79 -10.40 13.83
C SER A 435 4.74 -9.51 14.49
N SER A 436 4.96 -9.16 15.75
CA SER A 436 4.14 -8.20 16.49
C SER A 436 4.32 -6.76 16.00
N SER A 437 5.44 -6.46 15.32
CA SER A 437 5.67 -5.17 14.71
C SER A 437 4.87 -4.98 13.43
N HIS A 438 4.63 -6.06 12.67
CA HIS A 438 3.96 -6.03 11.36
C HIS A 438 2.80 -7.06 11.27
N PRO A 439 1.84 -7.04 12.21
CA PRO A 439 0.76 -8.04 12.28
C PRO A 439 -0.22 -7.95 11.10
N TRP A 440 -0.20 -6.86 10.33
CA TRP A 440 -1.06 -6.63 9.18
C TRP A 440 -0.61 -7.37 7.90
N ALA A 441 0.64 -7.83 7.82
CA ALA A 441 1.18 -8.41 6.59
C ALA A 441 0.46 -9.71 6.16
N PRO A 442 0.13 -10.65 7.07
CA PRO A 442 -0.69 -11.81 6.71
C PRO A 442 -2.08 -11.45 6.20
N LEU A 443 -2.73 -10.44 6.78
CA LEU A 443 -4.03 -9.94 6.31
C LEU A 443 -3.92 -9.29 4.93
N MET A 444 -2.86 -8.50 4.69
CA MET A 444 -2.62 -7.88 3.39
C MET A 444 -2.47 -8.93 2.28
N VAL A 445 -1.67 -9.97 2.54
CA VAL A 445 -1.50 -11.10 1.61
C VAL A 445 -2.79 -11.90 1.47
N LEU A 446 -3.53 -12.15 2.56
CA LEU A 446 -4.84 -12.81 2.51
C LEU A 446 -5.81 -12.05 1.60
N ALA A 447 -5.95 -10.74 1.77
CA ALA A 447 -6.81 -9.91 0.92
C ALA A 447 -6.41 -10.02 -0.57
N ALA A 448 -5.11 -10.00 -0.87
CA ALA A 448 -4.62 -10.15 -2.24
C ALA A 448 -4.91 -11.55 -2.83
N VAL A 449 -4.63 -12.62 -2.08
CA VAL A 449 -4.91 -14.00 -2.51
C VAL A 449 -6.41 -14.21 -2.72
N LEU A 450 -7.26 -13.76 -1.79
CA LEU A 450 -8.71 -13.79 -1.96
C LEU A 450 -9.16 -13.02 -3.21
N GLY A 451 -8.48 -11.92 -3.53
CA GLY A 451 -8.76 -11.09 -4.70
C GLY A 451 -8.45 -11.75 -6.03
N GLY A 452 -7.57 -12.76 -6.05
CA GLY A 452 -7.29 -13.58 -7.24
C GLY A 452 -8.15 -14.83 -7.37
N CYS A 453 -8.94 -15.16 -6.34
CA CYS A 453 -9.81 -16.33 -6.33
C CYS A 453 -11.12 -16.08 -7.06
N SER A 454 -11.69 -17.14 -7.62
CA SER A 454 -13.02 -17.08 -8.21
C SER A 454 -14.14 -17.36 -7.20
N ARG A 455 -15.31 -16.76 -7.46
CA ARG A 455 -16.52 -16.95 -6.66
C ARG A 455 -16.85 -18.42 -6.35
N PRO A 456 -16.86 -19.35 -7.31
CA PRO A 456 -17.25 -20.75 -7.05
C PRO A 456 -16.26 -21.49 -6.14
N LEU A 457 -14.97 -21.17 -6.25
CA LEU A 457 -13.93 -21.79 -5.42
C LEU A 457 -13.90 -21.20 -4.02
N LEU A 458 -14.26 -19.92 -3.87
CA LEU A 458 -14.22 -19.23 -2.59
C LEU A 458 -15.47 -19.47 -1.73
N LYS A 459 -16.64 -19.63 -2.36
CA LYS A 459 -17.94 -19.83 -1.68
C LYS A 459 -17.91 -20.91 -0.57
N PRO A 460 -17.35 -22.12 -0.78
CA PRO A 460 -17.33 -23.16 0.27
C PRO A 460 -16.53 -22.78 1.52
N HIS A 461 -15.63 -21.81 1.40
CA HIS A 461 -14.71 -21.41 2.47
C HIS A 461 -15.10 -20.11 3.16
N LEU A 462 -16.16 -19.43 2.70
CA LEU A 462 -16.63 -18.15 3.27
C LEU A 462 -16.78 -18.23 4.79
N GLN A 463 -17.48 -19.25 5.27
CA GLN A 463 -17.72 -19.43 6.72
C GLN A 463 -16.41 -19.53 7.50
N GLN A 464 -15.43 -20.29 6.99
CA GLN A 464 -14.13 -20.45 7.66
C GLN A 464 -13.39 -19.12 7.72
N ILE A 465 -13.29 -18.41 6.60
CA ILE A 465 -12.57 -17.13 6.50
C ILE A 465 -13.19 -16.10 7.42
N THR A 466 -14.51 -15.88 7.31
CA THR A 466 -15.18 -14.84 8.09
C THR A 466 -15.22 -15.17 9.58
N SER A 467 -15.35 -16.46 9.94
CA SER A 467 -15.27 -16.88 11.34
C SER A 467 -13.90 -16.54 11.93
N THR A 468 -12.81 -16.84 11.22
CA THR A 468 -11.44 -16.46 11.65
C THR A 468 -11.29 -14.94 11.77
N LEU A 469 -11.72 -14.17 10.76
CA LEU A 469 -11.62 -12.70 10.80
C LEU A 469 -12.43 -12.09 11.96
N SER A 470 -13.56 -12.71 12.33
CA SER A 470 -14.42 -12.24 13.44
C SER A 470 -13.96 -12.67 14.83
N GLN A 471 -12.89 -13.48 14.95
CA GLN A 471 -12.35 -13.87 16.26
C GLN A 471 -11.84 -12.64 17.02
N PRO A 472 -12.08 -12.52 18.33
CA PRO A 472 -11.58 -11.39 19.13
C PRO A 472 -10.06 -11.18 18.98
N ASP A 473 -9.29 -12.26 19.04
CA ASP A 473 -7.83 -12.25 18.93
C ASP A 473 -7.32 -11.78 17.55
N VAL A 474 -8.19 -11.72 16.55
CA VAL A 474 -7.89 -11.20 15.21
C VAL A 474 -8.45 -9.78 15.05
N CYS A 475 -9.76 -9.58 15.19
CA CYS A 475 -10.36 -8.29 14.88
C CYS A 475 -10.13 -7.21 15.95
N GLN A 476 -9.83 -7.57 17.20
CA GLN A 476 -9.78 -6.62 18.34
C GLN A 476 -8.38 -6.43 18.93
N GLU A 477 -7.44 -7.32 18.64
CA GLU A 477 -6.10 -7.33 19.26
C GLU A 477 -5.26 -6.09 18.87
N TYR A 478 -5.34 -5.66 17.61
CA TYR A 478 -4.48 -4.59 17.08
C TYR A 478 -5.27 -3.36 16.65
N GLN A 479 -4.85 -2.18 17.16
CA GLN A 479 -5.47 -0.88 16.85
C GLN A 479 -4.69 -0.06 15.79
N GLN A 480 -3.63 -0.63 15.21
CA GLN A 480 -2.82 0.06 14.20
C GLN A 480 -3.65 0.33 12.94
N VAL A 481 -3.54 1.54 12.37
CA VAL A 481 -4.29 1.93 11.17
C VAL A 481 -4.06 0.94 10.01
N SER A 482 -2.80 0.57 9.75
CA SER A 482 -2.47 -0.42 8.71
C SER A 482 -3.16 -1.76 8.93
N TYR A 483 -3.31 -2.21 10.19
CA TYR A 483 -3.98 -3.47 10.51
C TYR A 483 -5.48 -3.41 10.21
N LEU A 484 -6.14 -2.35 10.67
CA LEU A 484 -7.56 -2.11 10.42
C LEU A 484 -7.85 -1.92 8.92
N GLU A 485 -6.96 -1.27 8.17
CA GLU A 485 -7.04 -1.17 6.71
C GLU A 485 -7.00 -2.56 6.04
N GLN A 486 -6.15 -3.48 6.49
CA GLN A 486 -6.06 -4.81 5.90
C GLN A 486 -7.22 -5.73 6.31
N LEU A 487 -7.75 -5.60 7.53
CA LEU A 487 -9.01 -6.24 7.92
C LEU A 487 -10.15 -5.79 7.01
N LEU A 488 -10.26 -4.47 6.79
CA LEU A 488 -11.26 -3.91 5.90
C LEU A 488 -11.05 -4.40 4.46
N ALA A 489 -9.81 -4.44 3.97
CA ALA A 489 -9.48 -4.95 2.64
C ALA A 489 -9.90 -6.41 2.45
N CYS A 490 -9.75 -7.27 3.47
CA CYS A 490 -10.24 -8.65 3.43
C CYS A 490 -11.77 -8.67 3.27
N VAL A 491 -12.51 -7.92 4.07
CA VAL A 491 -13.98 -7.82 3.96
C VAL A 491 -14.39 -7.31 2.58
N ASP A 492 -13.73 -6.25 2.09
CA ASP A 492 -14.03 -5.63 0.82
C ASP A 492 -13.82 -6.55 -0.38
N VAL A 493 -12.75 -7.34 -0.36
CA VAL A 493 -12.48 -8.35 -1.38
C VAL A 493 -13.55 -9.44 -1.36
N LEU A 494 -13.95 -9.91 -0.17
CA LEU A 494 -15.03 -10.91 -0.06
C LEU A 494 -16.34 -10.38 -0.61
N LEU A 495 -16.72 -9.14 -0.27
CA LEU A 495 -17.95 -8.50 -0.78
C LEU A 495 -17.96 -8.38 -2.31
N ARG A 496 -16.80 -8.10 -2.93
CA ARG A 496 -16.67 -7.98 -4.39
C ARG A 496 -16.65 -9.34 -5.09
N GLN A 497 -15.96 -10.33 -4.53
CA GLN A 497 -15.80 -11.64 -5.19
C GLN A 497 -16.96 -12.59 -4.95
N CYS A 498 -17.59 -12.55 -3.77
CA CYS A 498 -18.65 -13.48 -3.41
C CYS A 498 -20.06 -12.91 -3.56
N GLU A 499 -20.19 -11.58 -3.67
CA GLU A 499 -21.46 -10.90 -3.90
C GLU A 499 -22.57 -11.44 -2.98
N SER A 500 -23.66 -11.98 -3.54
CA SER A 500 -24.80 -12.48 -2.78
C SER A 500 -24.51 -13.68 -1.88
N ASP A 501 -23.42 -14.41 -2.10
CA ASP A 501 -23.02 -15.49 -1.19
C ASP A 501 -22.56 -14.94 0.18
N CYS A 502 -22.18 -13.66 0.27
CA CYS A 502 -21.87 -13.02 1.55
C CYS A 502 -23.07 -12.96 2.51
N GLY A 503 -24.30 -13.16 2.02
CA GLY A 503 -25.50 -13.18 2.86
C GLY A 503 -25.46 -14.24 3.96
N SER A 504 -24.86 -15.41 3.70
CA SER A 504 -24.76 -16.50 4.71
C SER A 504 -23.79 -16.20 5.84
N VAL A 505 -22.84 -15.29 5.63
CA VAL A 505 -21.80 -14.87 6.58
C VAL A 505 -21.94 -13.40 6.98
N SER A 506 -23.12 -12.83 6.76
CA SER A 506 -23.36 -11.40 6.92
C SER A 506 -23.14 -10.91 8.36
N LEU A 507 -23.38 -11.75 9.37
CA LEU A 507 -23.14 -11.39 10.77
C LEU A 507 -21.65 -11.21 11.05
N GLN A 508 -20.82 -12.17 10.65
CA GLN A 508 -19.37 -12.15 10.87
C GLN A 508 -18.72 -10.96 10.16
N LEU A 509 -19.14 -10.69 8.91
CA LEU A 509 -18.67 -9.52 8.17
C LEU A 509 -19.07 -8.21 8.88
N LEU A 510 -20.30 -8.12 9.39
CA LEU A 510 -20.76 -6.96 10.14
C LEU A 510 -19.99 -6.77 11.44
N GLN A 511 -19.67 -7.85 12.18
CA GLN A 511 -18.85 -7.78 13.40
C GLN A 511 -17.45 -7.22 13.12
N VAL A 512 -16.81 -7.65 12.03
CA VAL A 512 -15.51 -7.10 11.62
C VAL A 512 -15.64 -5.62 11.25
N LEU A 513 -16.66 -5.23 10.47
CA LEU A 513 -16.89 -3.84 10.07
C LEU A 513 -17.19 -2.91 11.26
N VAL A 514 -17.99 -3.38 12.22
CA VAL A 514 -18.24 -2.67 13.49
C VAL A 514 -16.94 -2.49 14.25
N THR A 515 -16.10 -3.51 14.29
CA THR A 515 -14.81 -3.46 14.99
C THR A 515 -13.86 -2.45 14.34
N VAL A 516 -13.71 -2.48 13.01
CA VAL A 516 -12.91 -1.50 12.25
C VAL A 516 -13.41 -0.08 12.52
N GLN A 517 -14.72 0.18 12.48
CA GLN A 517 -15.28 1.50 12.79
C GLN A 517 -15.01 1.91 14.23
N SER A 518 -15.09 0.97 15.18
CA SER A 518 -14.94 1.25 16.61
C SER A 518 -13.50 1.58 17.01
N LEU A 519 -12.51 0.98 16.34
CA LEU A 519 -11.09 1.12 16.66
C LEU A 519 -10.34 2.12 15.77
N SER A 520 -10.97 2.61 14.71
CA SER A 520 -10.34 3.54 13.78
C SER A 520 -10.14 4.92 14.42
N THR A 521 -8.92 5.42 14.37
CA THR A 521 -8.57 6.81 14.74
C THR A 521 -8.70 7.77 13.56
N GLU A 522 -8.73 7.26 12.33
CA GLU A 522 -8.75 8.03 11.09
C GLU A 522 -10.18 8.11 10.52
N PRO A 523 -10.74 9.33 10.30
CA PRO A 523 -12.08 9.50 9.76
C PRO A 523 -12.28 8.81 8.41
N SER A 524 -11.27 8.89 7.53
CA SER A 524 -11.33 8.29 6.18
C SER A 524 -11.48 6.77 6.19
N LEU A 525 -10.89 6.07 7.17
CA LEU A 525 -11.02 4.62 7.33
C LEU A 525 -12.41 4.25 7.85
N SER A 526 -12.96 5.06 8.77
CA SER A 526 -14.33 4.87 9.27
C SER A 526 -15.36 5.04 8.14
N GLU A 527 -15.18 6.06 7.28
CA GLU A 527 -16.02 6.27 6.09
C GLU A 527 -15.99 5.07 5.11
N LYS A 528 -14.80 4.52 4.83
CA LYS A 528 -14.66 3.31 3.99
C LYS A 528 -15.35 2.09 4.61
N ALA A 529 -15.30 1.94 5.93
CA ALA A 529 -15.99 0.86 6.63
C ALA A 529 -17.52 1.02 6.54
N VAL A 530 -18.04 2.25 6.62
CA VAL A 530 -19.47 2.54 6.37
C VAL A 530 -19.85 2.24 4.91
N GLU A 531 -19.01 2.59 3.94
CA GLU A 531 -19.22 2.23 2.53
C GLU A 531 -19.29 0.70 2.35
N SER A 532 -18.45 -0.04 3.08
CA SER A 532 -18.44 -1.50 3.07
C SER A 532 -19.70 -2.10 3.71
N VAL A 533 -20.25 -1.47 4.75
CA VAL A 533 -21.58 -1.81 5.31
C VAL A 533 -22.67 -1.60 4.25
N GLN A 534 -22.63 -0.48 3.51
CA GLN A 534 -23.58 -0.23 2.43
C GLN A 534 -23.44 -1.25 1.29
N ARG A 535 -22.21 -1.66 0.95
CA ARG A 535 -21.94 -2.72 -0.03
C ARG A 535 -22.47 -4.07 0.46
N LEU A 536 -22.29 -4.40 1.73
CA LEU A 536 -22.87 -5.60 2.37
C LEU A 536 -24.40 -5.60 2.33
N CYS A 537 -25.04 -4.43 2.42
CA CYS A 537 -26.49 -4.31 2.21
C CYS A 537 -26.86 -4.59 0.76
N LYS A 538 -26.16 -3.95 -0.20
CA LYS A 538 -26.41 -4.09 -1.64
C LYS A 538 -26.30 -5.54 -2.12
N VAL A 539 -25.26 -6.27 -1.71
CA VAL A 539 -25.07 -7.66 -2.16
C VAL A 539 -26.14 -8.62 -1.61
N GLN A 540 -26.86 -8.22 -0.56
CA GLN A 540 -27.96 -8.97 0.04
C GLN A 540 -29.35 -8.44 -0.36
N ASP A 541 -29.42 -7.48 -1.29
CA ASP A 541 -30.66 -6.79 -1.69
C ASP A 541 -31.40 -6.12 -0.51
N LEU A 542 -30.66 -5.62 0.49
CA LEU A 542 -31.22 -4.89 1.63
C LEU A 542 -31.33 -3.39 1.30
N ALA A 543 -32.45 -2.77 1.68
CA ALA A 543 -32.73 -1.37 1.38
C ALA A 543 -31.83 -0.37 2.14
N SER A 544 -31.37 -0.72 3.34
CA SER A 544 -30.56 0.17 4.18
C SER A 544 -29.74 -0.58 5.23
N ALA A 545 -28.76 0.11 5.82
CA ALA A 545 -27.99 -0.39 6.95
C ALA A 545 -28.89 -0.72 8.17
N THR A 546 -29.98 0.02 8.37
CA THR A 546 -30.97 -0.25 9.42
C THR A 546 -31.54 -1.66 9.31
N GLU A 547 -31.85 -2.15 8.10
CA GLU A 547 -32.37 -3.51 7.90
C GLU A 547 -31.31 -4.57 8.19
N LEU A 548 -30.06 -4.30 7.80
CA LEU A 548 -28.93 -5.17 8.10
C LEU A 548 -28.71 -5.31 9.62
N TYR A 549 -28.71 -4.19 10.36
CA TYR A 549 -28.61 -4.23 11.81
C TYR A 549 -29.83 -4.90 12.45
N ARG A 550 -31.05 -4.63 11.98
CA ARG A 550 -32.28 -5.29 12.45
C ARG A 550 -32.18 -6.81 12.35
N ARG A 551 -31.73 -7.32 11.20
CA ARG A 551 -31.57 -8.77 10.96
C ARG A 551 -30.65 -9.47 11.97
N HIS A 552 -29.60 -8.77 12.43
CA HIS A 552 -28.53 -9.34 13.25
C HIS A 552 -28.48 -8.79 14.69
N MET A 553 -29.44 -7.96 15.10
CA MET A 553 -29.34 -7.19 16.34
C MET A 553 -29.24 -8.08 17.58
N ILE A 554 -30.04 -9.15 17.64
CA ILE A 554 -30.03 -10.08 18.79
C ILE A 554 -28.64 -10.67 18.95
N GLN A 555 -28.06 -11.19 17.86
CA GLN A 555 -26.73 -11.80 17.87
C GLN A 555 -25.63 -10.79 18.21
N LEU A 556 -25.75 -9.54 17.77
CA LEU A 556 -24.79 -8.48 18.10
C LEU A 556 -24.87 -8.08 19.59
N LEU A 557 -26.07 -7.99 20.16
CA LEU A 557 -26.24 -7.69 21.58
C LEU A 557 -25.79 -8.86 22.47
N ASP A 558 -26.09 -10.10 22.08
CA ASP A 558 -25.61 -11.30 22.77
C ASP A 558 -24.08 -11.40 22.74
N TRP A 559 -23.47 -11.07 21.60
CA TRP A 559 -22.02 -11.01 21.44
C TRP A 559 -21.36 -10.03 22.42
N LEU A 560 -21.96 -8.86 22.63
CA LEU A 560 -21.49 -7.88 23.62
C LEU A 560 -21.76 -8.34 25.06
N ALA A 561 -22.96 -8.88 25.32
CA ALA A 561 -23.37 -9.33 26.65
C ALA A 561 -22.46 -10.44 27.21
N ALA A 562 -21.85 -11.25 26.36
CA ALA A 562 -20.93 -12.32 26.75
C ALA A 562 -19.74 -11.84 27.61
N SER A 563 -19.30 -10.58 27.45
CA SER A 563 -18.12 -10.03 28.14
C SER A 563 -18.40 -8.77 28.96
N VAL A 564 -19.64 -8.27 29.01
CA VAL A 564 -19.98 -6.96 29.61
C VAL A 564 -19.48 -6.77 31.05
N ASN A 565 -19.42 -7.86 31.82
CA ASN A 565 -19.02 -7.80 33.22
C ASN A 565 -17.53 -7.43 33.41
N THR A 566 -16.68 -7.66 32.41
CA THR A 566 -15.24 -7.38 32.47
C THR A 566 -14.82 -6.09 31.76
N TRP A 567 -15.79 -5.29 31.30
CA TRP A 567 -15.49 -4.08 30.54
C TRP A 567 -14.88 -2.97 31.41
N SER A 568 -14.04 -2.16 30.78
CA SER A 568 -13.42 -0.94 31.32
C SER A 568 -13.48 0.19 30.28
N SER A 569 -12.93 1.36 30.61
CA SER A 569 -12.79 2.47 29.65
C SER A 569 -11.99 2.10 28.40
N TYR A 570 -11.05 1.15 28.51
CA TYR A 570 -10.18 0.67 27.43
C TYR A 570 -10.77 -0.50 26.62
N SER A 571 -11.91 -1.05 27.03
CA SER A 571 -12.49 -2.21 26.35
C SER A 571 -13.06 -1.83 24.98
N PRO A 572 -12.68 -2.52 23.89
CA PRO A 572 -13.16 -2.22 22.54
C PRO A 572 -14.67 -2.43 22.41
N GLN A 573 -15.24 -3.35 23.19
CA GLN A 573 -16.67 -3.68 23.15
C GLN A 573 -17.56 -2.50 23.54
N ARG A 574 -17.07 -1.57 24.38
CA ARG A 574 -17.78 -0.32 24.69
C ARG A 574 -17.93 0.55 23.43
N LEU A 575 -16.88 0.63 22.61
CA LEU A 575 -16.90 1.38 21.35
C LEU A 575 -17.75 0.66 20.31
N GLN A 576 -17.69 -0.67 20.25
CA GLN A 576 -18.56 -1.49 19.39
C GLN A 576 -20.04 -1.29 19.74
N LEU A 577 -20.42 -1.26 21.02
CA LEU A 577 -21.78 -0.92 21.46
C LEU A 577 -22.20 0.45 20.93
N HIS A 578 -21.33 1.45 21.04
CA HIS A 578 -21.60 2.79 20.50
C HIS A 578 -21.85 2.76 18.98
N ILE A 579 -21.03 2.05 18.21
CA ILE A 579 -21.23 1.91 16.76
C ILE A 579 -22.55 1.20 16.45
N ILE A 580 -22.84 0.06 17.08
CA ILE A 580 -24.06 -0.73 16.84
C ILE A 580 -25.31 0.11 17.12
N VAL A 581 -25.34 0.79 18.27
CA VAL A 581 -26.51 1.57 18.69
C VAL A 581 -26.69 2.82 17.83
N MET A 582 -25.62 3.52 17.48
CA MET A 582 -25.72 4.74 16.66
C MET A 582 -26.00 4.45 15.18
N GLN A 583 -25.45 3.37 14.62
CA GLN A 583 -25.58 3.04 13.18
C GLN A 583 -26.85 2.25 12.85
N SER A 584 -27.46 1.58 13.83
CA SER A 584 -28.70 0.83 13.63
C SER A 584 -29.93 1.73 13.45
N GLY A 585 -29.85 3.01 13.83
CA GLY A 585 -30.96 3.96 13.71
C GLY A 585 -32.21 3.48 14.47
N PRO A 586 -33.42 3.54 13.90
CA PRO A 586 -34.64 3.17 14.60
C PRO A 586 -34.75 1.67 14.93
N ALA A 587 -33.93 0.81 14.32
CA ALA A 587 -34.00 -0.64 14.56
C ALA A 587 -33.68 -1.01 16.00
N ILE A 588 -32.84 -0.24 16.72
CA ILE A 588 -32.50 -0.54 18.11
C ILE A 588 -33.72 -0.51 19.05
N GLY A 589 -34.73 0.32 18.74
CA GLY A 589 -35.97 0.41 19.52
C GLY A 589 -36.84 -0.86 19.49
N GLU A 590 -36.61 -1.76 18.53
CA GLU A 590 -37.30 -3.07 18.49
C GLU A 590 -36.73 -4.05 19.53
N PHE A 591 -35.50 -3.83 20.02
CA PHE A 591 -34.72 -4.74 20.86
C PHE A 591 -34.39 -4.14 22.24
N THR A 592 -35.24 -3.25 22.75
CA THR A 592 -35.07 -2.60 24.05
C THR A 592 -34.94 -3.61 25.19
N SER A 593 -35.70 -4.71 25.16
CA SER A 593 -35.65 -5.78 26.17
C SER A 593 -34.27 -6.45 26.30
N GLN A 594 -33.51 -6.54 25.21
CA GLN A 594 -32.16 -7.11 25.19
C GLN A 594 -31.11 -6.05 25.52
N LEU A 595 -31.34 -4.81 25.10
CA LEU A 595 -30.43 -3.70 25.36
C LEU A 595 -30.41 -3.28 26.85
N MET A 596 -31.57 -3.28 27.53
CA MET A 596 -31.66 -2.78 28.91
C MET A 596 -30.75 -3.52 29.90
N PRO A 597 -30.71 -4.87 29.96
CA PRO A 597 -29.78 -5.59 30.85
C PRO A 597 -28.31 -5.26 30.58
N LEU A 598 -27.94 -5.08 29.31
CA LEU A 598 -26.59 -4.71 28.91
C LEU A 598 -26.23 -3.31 29.45
N LEU A 599 -27.13 -2.33 29.28
CA LEU A 599 -26.94 -0.97 29.80
C LEU A 599 -26.89 -0.94 31.33
N GLN A 600 -27.75 -1.70 32.01
CA GLN A 600 -27.75 -1.82 33.46
C GLN A 600 -26.41 -2.33 33.97
N SER A 601 -25.86 -3.40 33.37
CA SER A 601 -24.53 -3.91 33.72
C SER A 601 -23.43 -2.86 33.48
N CYS A 602 -23.50 -2.11 32.38
CA CYS A 602 -22.52 -1.06 32.06
C CYS A 602 -22.55 0.13 33.04
N LEU A 603 -23.70 0.38 33.67
CA LEU A 603 -23.97 1.60 34.46
C LEU A 603 -24.06 1.35 35.97
N GLN A 604 -23.63 0.17 36.45
CA GLN A 604 -23.54 -0.11 37.89
C GLN A 604 -22.49 0.77 38.58
N ALA A 605 -22.71 1.08 39.86
CA ALA A 605 -21.90 2.05 40.60
C ALA A 605 -20.42 1.64 40.76
N ASP A 606 -20.13 0.33 40.74
CA ASP A 606 -18.81 -0.29 40.85
C ASP A 606 -18.03 -0.31 39.53
N LYS A 607 -18.65 0.04 38.40
CA LYS A 607 -17.99 0.13 37.09
C LYS A 607 -17.15 1.39 36.95
N ASP A 608 -16.21 1.31 36.00
CA ASP A 608 -15.31 2.41 35.66
C ASP A 608 -16.08 3.73 35.35
N PRO A 609 -15.71 4.87 35.98
CA PRO A 609 -16.40 6.14 35.77
C PRO A 609 -16.38 6.66 34.32
N GLU A 610 -15.26 6.53 33.61
CA GLU A 610 -15.15 7.04 32.23
C GLU A 610 -16.02 6.23 31.27
N MET A 611 -16.06 4.90 31.45
CA MET A 611 -16.98 4.03 30.73
C MET A 611 -18.43 4.47 30.95
N ARG A 612 -18.86 4.68 32.21
CA ARG A 612 -20.21 5.12 32.53
C ARG A 612 -20.56 6.46 31.86
N MET A 613 -19.65 7.43 31.93
CA MET A 613 -19.82 8.72 31.28
C MET A 613 -20.01 8.57 29.77
N SER A 614 -19.23 7.72 29.12
CA SER A 614 -19.36 7.45 27.69
C SER A 614 -20.72 6.84 27.35
N ILE A 615 -21.19 5.86 28.13
CA ILE A 615 -22.49 5.22 27.90
C ILE A 615 -23.63 6.22 28.10
N PHE A 616 -23.59 7.04 29.16
CA PHE A 616 -24.59 8.10 29.36
C PHE A 616 -24.60 9.13 28.23
N THR A 617 -23.43 9.49 27.71
CA THR A 617 -23.32 10.44 26.59
C THR A 617 -23.92 9.87 25.31
N MET A 618 -23.70 8.57 25.05
CA MET A 618 -24.34 7.86 23.95
C MET A 618 -25.87 7.83 24.12
N LEU A 619 -26.35 7.45 25.31
CA LEU A 619 -27.78 7.38 25.61
C LEU A 619 -28.47 8.74 25.46
N ALA A 620 -27.84 9.83 25.91
CA ALA A 620 -28.37 11.18 25.76
C ALA A 620 -28.63 11.55 24.28
N LYS A 621 -27.74 11.12 23.36
CA LYS A 621 -27.91 11.35 21.91
C LYS A 621 -29.08 10.58 21.31
N LEU A 622 -29.39 9.40 21.83
CA LEU A 622 -30.54 8.62 21.38
C LEU A 622 -31.83 9.20 21.96
N LEU A 623 -31.82 9.47 23.27
CA LEU A 623 -33.01 9.90 23.98
C LEU A 623 -33.52 11.27 23.52
N ILE A 624 -32.66 12.18 23.06
CA ILE A 624 -33.10 13.49 22.58
C ILE A 624 -34.05 13.43 21.38
N ASP A 625 -33.93 12.40 20.54
CA ASP A 625 -34.84 12.08 19.43
C ASP A 625 -35.39 10.66 19.59
N SER A 626 -35.93 10.38 20.79
CA SER A 626 -36.33 9.03 21.17
C SER A 626 -37.36 8.42 20.20
N GLY A 627 -38.28 9.23 19.68
CA GLY A 627 -39.33 8.78 18.74
C GLY A 627 -38.81 8.25 17.41
N ASN A 628 -37.58 8.57 17.00
CA ASN A 628 -36.94 8.03 15.80
C ASN A 628 -35.77 7.08 16.11
N THR A 629 -35.54 6.76 17.39
CA THR A 629 -34.41 5.93 17.84
C THR A 629 -34.86 4.84 18.82
N LEU A 630 -34.69 5.03 20.14
CA LEU A 630 -35.00 4.04 21.18
C LEU A 630 -36.49 3.77 21.35
N ASP A 631 -37.35 4.78 21.21
CA ASP A 631 -38.81 4.68 21.31
C ASP A 631 -39.49 4.64 19.94
N SER A 632 -38.77 4.26 18.88
CA SER A 632 -39.29 4.20 17.49
C SER A 632 -40.53 3.31 17.33
N GLN A 633 -40.68 2.32 18.22
CA GLN A 633 -41.82 1.39 18.27
C GLN A 633 -42.76 1.65 19.46
N GLY A 634 -42.55 2.70 20.24
CA GLY A 634 -43.29 2.98 21.48
C GLY A 634 -43.02 1.99 22.63
N ARG A 635 -42.07 1.07 22.47
CA ARG A 635 -41.74 0.03 23.46
C ARG A 635 -40.85 0.53 24.59
N PHE A 636 -39.97 1.48 24.31
CA PHE A 636 -39.07 2.01 25.33
C PHE A 636 -39.86 2.76 26.42
N ARG A 637 -40.98 3.40 26.05
CA ARG A 637 -41.91 4.04 26.99
C ARG A 637 -42.39 3.12 28.10
N GLU A 638 -42.62 1.83 27.81
CA GLU A 638 -43.03 0.83 28.80
C GLU A 638 -41.92 0.51 29.80
N GLU A 639 -40.66 0.57 29.38
CA GLU A 639 -39.48 0.33 30.22
C GLU A 639 -38.89 1.62 30.82
N SER A 640 -39.39 2.80 30.43
CA SER A 640 -38.81 4.11 30.79
C SER A 640 -38.79 4.36 32.30
N GLU A 641 -39.79 3.85 33.04
CA GLU A 641 -39.83 3.93 34.51
C GLU A 641 -38.72 3.12 35.15
N ARG A 642 -38.52 1.87 34.68
CA ARG A 642 -37.45 0.99 35.15
C ARG A 642 -36.08 1.53 34.76
N PHE A 643 -35.93 2.04 33.54
CA PHE A 643 -34.71 2.70 33.10
C PHE A 643 -34.36 3.89 34.01
N LEU A 644 -35.33 4.76 34.31
CA LEU A 644 -35.11 5.88 35.21
C LEU A 644 -34.73 5.39 36.62
N CYS A 645 -35.47 4.43 37.17
CA CYS A 645 -35.28 3.94 38.53
C CYS A 645 -33.99 3.12 38.73
N ASP A 646 -33.69 2.22 37.81
CA ASP A 646 -32.64 1.21 37.97
C ASP A 646 -31.32 1.64 37.32
N THR A 647 -31.36 2.59 36.38
CA THR A 647 -30.16 3.01 35.61
C THR A 647 -29.76 4.45 35.89
N VAL A 648 -30.68 5.40 35.79
CA VAL A 648 -30.36 6.83 35.90
C VAL A 648 -30.28 7.29 37.36
N LEU A 649 -31.30 7.03 38.19
CA LEU A 649 -31.34 7.48 39.59
C LEU A 649 -30.13 7.03 40.41
N PRO A 650 -29.65 5.77 40.34
CA PRO A 650 -28.48 5.35 41.13
C PRO A 650 -27.22 6.13 40.80
N ASN A 651 -27.10 6.63 39.55
CA ASN A 651 -25.97 7.42 39.07
C ASN A 651 -26.16 8.94 39.29
N LEU A 652 -27.27 9.38 39.89
CA LEU A 652 -27.48 10.75 40.35
C LEU A 652 -27.15 10.93 41.84
N VAL A 653 -27.00 9.84 42.59
CA VAL A 653 -26.67 9.88 44.02
C VAL A 653 -25.32 10.53 44.24
N TRP A 654 -25.27 11.52 45.12
CA TRP A 654 -24.05 12.24 45.43
C TRP A 654 -23.00 11.33 46.08
N HIS A 655 -21.77 11.44 45.59
CA HIS A 655 -20.57 10.80 46.10
C HIS A 655 -19.38 11.78 45.95
N PRO A 656 -18.42 11.77 46.88
CA PRO A 656 -17.28 12.68 46.82
C PRO A 656 -16.34 12.36 45.65
N GLY A 657 -15.72 13.40 45.08
CA GLY A 657 -14.66 13.28 44.07
C GLY A 657 -15.06 13.71 42.66
N ARG A 658 -14.07 14.17 41.88
CA ARG A 658 -14.28 14.74 40.54
C ARG A 658 -14.88 13.75 39.55
N ALA A 659 -14.43 12.50 39.57
CA ALA A 659 -14.96 11.45 38.69
C ALA A 659 -16.43 11.15 38.97
N ALA A 660 -16.82 11.08 40.25
CA ALA A 660 -18.22 10.89 40.65
C ALA A 660 -19.11 12.08 40.20
N GLY A 661 -18.63 13.32 40.36
CA GLY A 661 -19.34 14.51 39.85
C GLY A 661 -19.48 14.54 38.33
N ALA A 662 -18.47 14.07 37.60
CA ALA A 662 -18.51 13.97 36.14
C ALA A 662 -19.53 12.92 35.67
N VAL A 663 -19.58 11.74 36.31
CA VAL A 663 -20.61 10.70 36.05
C VAL A 663 -22.00 11.26 36.30
N ARG A 664 -22.23 11.95 37.43
CA ARG A 664 -23.52 12.60 37.73
C ARG A 664 -23.90 13.63 36.68
N THR A 665 -22.94 14.44 36.21
CA THR A 665 -23.18 15.40 35.12
C THR A 665 -23.62 14.70 33.84
N SER A 666 -22.99 13.58 33.46
CA SER A 666 -23.42 12.77 32.31
C SER A 666 -24.80 12.13 32.52
N ALA A 667 -25.10 11.64 33.73
CA ALA A 667 -26.41 11.11 34.08
C ALA A 667 -27.50 12.18 34.03
N LEU A 668 -27.23 13.42 34.48
CA LEU A 668 -28.13 14.57 34.36
C LEU A 668 -28.37 14.96 32.89
N SER A 669 -27.35 14.88 32.05
CA SER A 669 -27.49 15.09 30.60
C SER A 669 -28.43 14.04 29.98
N CYS A 670 -28.26 12.76 30.37
CA CYS A 670 -29.14 11.66 29.96
C CYS A 670 -30.58 11.86 30.46
N LEU A 671 -30.76 12.27 31.72
CA LEU A 671 -32.06 12.61 32.30
C LEU A 671 -32.74 13.74 31.52
N LEU A 672 -32.03 14.83 31.24
CA LEU A 672 -32.56 15.95 30.49
C LEU A 672 -32.98 15.53 29.08
N ALA A 673 -32.19 14.68 28.42
CA ALA A 673 -32.53 14.12 27.12
C ALA A 673 -33.78 13.24 27.19
N LEU A 674 -33.93 12.40 28.22
CA LEU A 674 -35.13 11.58 28.45
C LEU A 674 -36.38 12.46 28.61
N LEU A 675 -36.28 13.53 29.42
CA LEU A 675 -37.38 14.45 29.70
C LEU A 675 -37.80 15.25 28.46
N HIS A 676 -36.84 15.69 27.64
CA HIS A 676 -37.14 16.41 26.39
C HIS A 676 -37.60 15.48 25.27
N GLY A 677 -37.07 14.26 25.21
CA GLY A 677 -37.26 13.32 24.11
C GLY A 677 -38.66 12.74 23.97
N GLY A 678 -39.53 12.92 24.96
CA GLY A 678 -40.92 12.44 24.94
C GLY A 678 -41.10 10.94 25.19
N ALA A 679 -40.02 10.22 25.50
CA ALA A 679 -40.06 8.80 25.84
C ALA A 679 -40.73 8.51 27.20
N ILE A 680 -40.69 9.47 28.14
CA ILE A 680 -41.38 9.37 29.43
C ILE A 680 -42.66 10.22 29.39
N THR A 681 -43.80 9.62 29.73
CA THR A 681 -45.08 10.35 29.77
C THR A 681 -45.21 11.20 31.04
N PRO A 682 -46.01 12.28 31.03
CA PRO A 682 -46.27 13.07 32.23
C PRO A 682 -46.82 12.24 33.40
N GLY A 683 -47.68 11.25 33.13
CA GLY A 683 -48.22 10.36 34.18
C GLY A 683 -47.13 9.53 34.86
N GLN A 684 -46.25 8.89 34.08
CA GLN A 684 -45.11 8.12 34.60
C GLN A 684 -44.15 9.02 35.39
N LEU A 685 -43.86 10.22 34.86
CA LEU A 685 -43.00 11.19 35.54
C LEU A 685 -43.60 11.67 36.87
N LEU A 686 -44.92 11.86 36.94
CA LEU A 686 -45.62 12.22 38.17
C LEU A 686 -45.50 11.13 39.24
N CYS A 687 -45.64 9.85 38.86
CA CYS A 687 -45.44 8.72 39.77
C CYS A 687 -44.00 8.60 40.30
N LEU A 688 -43.02 9.09 39.54
CA LEU A 688 -41.59 9.03 39.90
C LEU A 688 -41.06 10.33 40.51
N GLU A 689 -41.87 11.38 40.58
CA GLU A 689 -41.48 12.71 41.02
C GLU A 689 -40.86 12.69 42.42
N GLU A 690 -41.46 11.93 43.36
CA GLU A 690 -41.00 11.88 44.75
C GLU A 690 -39.59 11.33 44.87
N LYS A 691 -39.23 10.34 44.03
CA LYS A 691 -37.89 9.74 43.98
C LYS A 691 -36.89 10.62 43.22
N LEU A 692 -37.35 11.28 42.16
CA LEU A 692 -36.50 12.08 41.28
C LEU A 692 -36.15 13.45 41.88
N ARG A 693 -37.12 14.13 42.51
CA ARG A 693 -36.97 15.48 43.04
C ARG A 693 -35.75 15.63 43.98
N PRO A 694 -35.56 14.80 45.03
CA PRO A 694 -34.42 14.94 45.92
C PRO A 694 -33.07 14.85 45.21
N GLN A 695 -32.96 13.97 44.21
CA GLN A 695 -31.72 13.79 43.45
C GLN A 695 -31.42 14.99 42.56
N VAL A 696 -32.44 15.51 41.85
CA VAL A 696 -32.26 16.68 40.97
C VAL A 696 -32.04 17.96 41.78
N LEU A 697 -32.71 18.13 42.93
CA LEU A 697 -32.46 19.26 43.83
C LEU A 697 -31.03 19.21 44.41
N SER A 698 -30.56 18.04 44.85
CA SER A 698 -29.17 17.88 45.30
C SER A 698 -28.17 18.24 44.19
N ALA A 699 -28.49 17.92 42.93
CA ALA A 699 -27.63 18.24 41.79
C ALA A 699 -27.57 19.73 41.44
N LEU A 700 -28.43 20.59 42.02
CA LEU A 700 -28.27 22.03 41.92
C LEU A 700 -26.97 22.49 42.59
N GLU A 701 -26.44 21.73 43.56
CA GLU A 701 -25.23 22.04 44.32
C GLU A 701 -23.96 21.37 43.79
N GLU A 702 -23.97 20.84 42.55
CA GLU A 702 -22.76 20.28 41.93
C GLU A 702 -21.61 21.29 41.82
N ASP A 703 -20.38 20.83 42.02
CA ASP A 703 -19.17 21.64 41.82
C ASP A 703 -19.06 22.13 40.36
N SER A 704 -19.48 21.29 39.41
CA SER A 704 -19.45 21.57 37.98
C SER A 704 -20.58 22.52 37.55
N GLN A 705 -20.23 23.63 36.90
CA GLN A 705 -21.20 24.55 36.27
C GLN A 705 -22.16 23.79 35.34
N THR A 706 -21.66 22.87 34.52
CA THR A 706 -22.48 22.07 33.60
C THR A 706 -23.46 21.19 34.36
N GLY A 707 -23.05 20.58 35.48
CA GLY A 707 -23.92 19.78 36.34
C GLY A 707 -25.10 20.61 36.86
N ARG A 708 -24.81 21.78 37.45
CA ARG A 708 -25.84 22.71 37.95
C ARG A 708 -26.78 23.18 36.85
N LEU A 709 -26.24 23.48 35.66
CA LEU A 709 -27.04 23.89 34.50
C LEU A 709 -27.99 22.77 34.03
N MET A 710 -27.52 21.52 33.95
CA MET A 710 -28.36 20.38 33.57
C MET A 710 -29.43 20.09 34.63
N ALA A 711 -29.11 20.24 35.92
CA ALA A 711 -30.09 20.12 37.00
C ALA A 711 -31.20 21.18 36.89
N CYS A 712 -30.85 22.47 36.71
CA CYS A 712 -31.83 23.55 36.49
C CYS A 712 -32.74 23.27 35.29
N ARG A 713 -32.17 22.83 34.16
CA ARG A 713 -32.92 22.51 32.94
C ARG A 713 -33.80 21.28 33.10
N SER A 714 -33.35 20.28 33.85
CA SER A 714 -34.15 19.08 34.17
C SER A 714 -35.36 19.48 35.00
N LEU A 715 -35.18 20.30 36.05
CA LEU A 715 -36.30 20.84 36.84
C LEU A 715 -37.26 21.70 36.01
N THR A 716 -36.74 22.56 35.13
CA THR A 716 -37.58 23.35 34.21
C THR A 716 -38.48 22.43 33.39
N THR A 717 -37.91 21.36 32.86
CA THR A 717 -38.64 20.41 32.00
C THR A 717 -39.63 19.58 32.80
N MET A 718 -39.25 19.12 34.00
CA MET A 718 -40.17 18.45 34.92
C MET A 718 -41.37 19.34 35.26
N LEU A 719 -41.14 20.60 35.65
CA LEU A 719 -42.22 21.55 35.95
C LEU A 719 -43.07 21.87 34.72
N ARG A 720 -42.50 21.86 33.52
CA ARG A 720 -43.28 22.01 32.28
C ARG A 720 -44.20 20.83 32.04
N LEU A 721 -43.74 19.61 32.30
CA LEU A 721 -44.48 18.38 32.00
C LEU A 721 -45.55 18.07 33.07
N ILE A 722 -45.22 18.24 34.35
CA ILE A 722 -46.06 17.80 35.47
C ILE A 722 -46.36 18.90 36.50
N GLY A 723 -45.79 20.11 36.36
CA GLY A 723 -45.85 21.14 37.40
C GLY A 723 -47.26 21.54 37.80
N THR A 724 -48.20 21.63 36.85
CA THR A 724 -49.61 21.95 37.12
C THR A 724 -50.37 20.84 37.83
N SER A 725 -49.82 19.63 37.87
CA SER A 725 -50.37 18.46 38.57
C SER A 725 -49.72 18.24 39.94
N LEU A 726 -48.76 19.08 40.35
CA LEU A 726 -48.10 18.99 41.64
C LEU A 726 -48.88 19.72 42.73
N GLN A 727 -48.88 19.15 43.93
CA GLN A 727 -49.47 19.77 45.12
C GLN A 727 -48.66 21.01 45.56
N GLN A 728 -49.35 21.98 46.19
CA GLN A 728 -48.73 23.22 46.68
C GLN A 728 -47.52 22.98 47.58
N ASP A 729 -47.56 21.97 48.47
CA ASP A 729 -46.46 21.65 49.39
C ASP A 729 -45.21 21.17 48.67
N VAL A 730 -45.38 20.47 47.53
CA VAL A 730 -44.27 20.01 46.68
C VAL A 730 -43.66 21.19 45.95
N LEU A 731 -44.49 22.03 45.32
CA LEU A 731 -44.04 23.24 44.64
C LEU A 731 -43.28 24.17 45.59
N ASN A 732 -43.78 24.34 46.82
CA ASN A 732 -43.16 25.18 47.85
C ASN A 732 -41.82 24.64 48.39
N LYS A 733 -41.48 23.36 48.13
CA LYS A 733 -40.15 22.78 48.42
C LYS A 733 -39.13 23.00 47.29
N ILE A 734 -39.57 23.29 46.07
CA ILE A 734 -38.69 23.39 44.89
C ILE A 734 -38.11 24.80 44.73
N TYR A 735 -38.93 25.85 44.81
CA TYR A 735 -38.49 27.23 44.54
C TYR A 735 -37.39 27.74 45.50
N PRO A 736 -37.32 27.38 46.79
CA PRO A 736 -36.27 27.89 47.67
C PRO A 736 -34.88 27.42 47.25
N GLU A 737 -34.76 26.18 46.75
CA GLU A 737 -33.51 25.63 46.25
C GLU A 737 -33.05 26.34 44.95
N LEU A 738 -34.00 26.75 44.11
CA LEU A 738 -33.71 27.55 42.91
C LEU A 738 -33.28 28.97 43.25
N LEU A 739 -33.85 29.58 44.30
CA LEU A 739 -33.43 30.90 44.78
C LEU A 739 -31.97 30.90 45.22
N LYS A 740 -31.49 29.83 45.89
CA LYS A 740 -30.07 29.67 46.25
C LYS A 740 -29.13 29.64 45.03
N ARG A 741 -29.63 29.46 43.80
CA ARG A 741 -28.84 29.48 42.56
C ARG A 741 -28.78 30.85 41.90
N LEU A 742 -29.49 31.84 42.44
CA LEU A 742 -29.34 33.23 42.01
C LEU A 742 -28.06 33.87 42.55
N ASP A 743 -27.41 33.26 43.54
CA ASP A 743 -26.07 33.65 44.01
C ASP A 743 -24.92 32.89 43.31
N ASP A 744 -25.22 32.10 42.27
CA ASP A 744 -24.21 31.34 41.53
C ASP A 744 -23.19 32.25 40.85
N SER A 745 -21.93 31.82 40.77
CA SER A 745 -20.88 32.58 40.07
C SER A 745 -21.11 32.65 38.55
N SER A 746 -21.80 31.67 37.96
CA SER A 746 -22.13 31.65 36.53
C SER A 746 -23.46 32.30 36.21
N GLY A 747 -23.44 33.35 35.37
CA GLY A 747 -24.64 34.00 34.84
C GLY A 747 -25.56 33.04 34.06
N GLU A 748 -25.02 31.98 33.44
CA GLU A 748 -25.83 30.98 32.76
C GLU A 748 -26.65 30.11 33.73
N VAL A 749 -26.07 29.74 34.87
CA VAL A 749 -26.76 28.98 35.91
C VAL A 749 -27.82 29.85 36.56
N ARG A 750 -27.49 31.12 36.89
CA ARG A 750 -28.47 32.10 37.38
C ARG A 750 -29.62 32.25 36.40
N GLY A 751 -29.31 32.43 35.11
CA GLY A 751 -30.30 32.55 34.04
C GLY A 751 -31.19 31.31 33.88
N ALA A 752 -30.65 30.10 34.06
CA ALA A 752 -31.41 28.86 34.01
C ALA A 752 -32.29 28.67 35.26
N ALA A 753 -31.79 29.02 36.46
CA ALA A 753 -32.58 28.99 37.69
C ALA A 753 -33.78 29.95 37.61
N LEU A 754 -33.57 31.16 37.08
CA LEU A 754 -34.63 32.12 36.79
C LEU A 754 -35.66 31.56 35.81
N GLN A 755 -35.22 30.91 34.73
CA GLN A 755 -36.13 30.24 33.81
C GLN A 755 -36.98 29.18 34.53
N THR A 756 -36.38 28.36 35.39
CA THR A 756 -37.09 27.37 36.21
C THR A 756 -38.09 28.03 37.15
N LEU A 757 -37.73 29.14 37.82
CA LEU A 757 -38.64 29.91 38.68
C LEU A 757 -39.82 30.50 37.90
N GLY A 758 -39.60 30.97 36.67
CA GLY A 758 -40.67 31.40 35.78
C GLY A 758 -41.62 30.26 35.40
N GLN A 759 -41.09 29.04 35.19
CA GLN A 759 -41.91 27.85 34.94
C GLN A 759 -42.65 27.40 36.20
N TRP A 760 -42.02 27.51 37.38
CA TRP A 760 -42.65 27.26 38.67
C TRP A 760 -43.85 28.18 38.90
N LEU A 761 -43.72 29.50 38.66
CA LEU A 761 -44.84 30.45 38.71
C LEU A 761 -45.97 30.08 37.75
N SER A 762 -45.62 29.59 36.56
CA SER A 762 -46.60 29.15 35.57
C SER A 762 -47.28 27.83 35.95
N SER A 763 -46.75 27.11 36.94
CA SER A 763 -47.31 25.85 37.46
C SER A 763 -48.30 26.08 38.60
N LEU A 764 -48.42 27.31 39.11
CA LEU A 764 -49.39 27.66 40.16
C LEU A 764 -50.80 27.73 39.54
N THR A 765 -51.57 26.66 39.69
CA THR A 765 -52.95 26.55 39.20
C THR A 765 -53.95 27.11 40.21
N GLY A 766 -55.27 27.02 39.93
CA GLY A 766 -56.33 27.48 40.83
C GLY A 766 -56.35 26.81 42.20
N ASP A 767 -55.68 25.66 42.35
CA ASP A 767 -55.54 24.93 43.62
C ASP A 767 -54.44 25.50 44.53
N TYR A 768 -53.61 26.41 44.02
CA TYR A 768 -52.62 27.12 44.83
C TYR A 768 -53.29 28.31 45.51
N ASP A 769 -53.41 28.27 46.85
CA ASP A 769 -53.97 29.38 47.62
C ASP A 769 -52.90 30.47 47.86
N PRO A 770 -52.98 31.65 47.19
CA PRO A 770 -51.94 32.68 47.30
C PRO A 770 -51.92 33.36 48.67
N GLU A 771 -53.03 33.34 49.41
CA GLU A 771 -53.12 33.94 50.75
C GLU A 771 -52.52 33.00 51.80
N LEU A 772 -52.83 31.70 51.72
CA LEU A 772 -52.21 30.69 52.59
C LEU A 772 -50.69 30.59 52.35
N CYS A 773 -50.27 30.67 51.08
CA CYS A 773 -48.87 30.61 50.68
C CYS A 773 -48.19 31.99 50.59
N ALA A 774 -48.81 33.06 51.09
CA ALA A 774 -48.27 34.42 51.04
C ALA A 774 -46.82 34.53 51.59
N PRO A 775 -46.42 33.84 52.69
CA PRO A 775 -45.03 33.87 53.14
C PRO A 775 -44.03 33.33 52.11
N HIS A 776 -44.40 32.30 51.34
CA HIS A 776 -43.57 31.73 50.29
C HIS A 776 -43.39 32.70 49.11
N LEU A 777 -44.49 33.30 48.66
CA LEU A 777 -44.49 34.31 47.60
C LEU A 777 -43.75 35.59 48.03
N GLN A 778 -43.89 36.00 49.29
CA GLN A 778 -43.17 37.14 49.84
C GLN A 778 -41.66 36.90 49.81
N LEU A 779 -41.21 35.72 50.27
CA LEU A 779 -39.80 35.34 50.20
C LEU A 779 -39.30 35.36 48.75
N LEU A 780 -40.04 34.77 47.83
CA LEU A 780 -39.70 34.75 46.40
C LEU A 780 -39.52 36.17 45.85
N PHE A 781 -40.49 37.05 46.07
CA PHE A 781 -40.43 38.43 45.57
C PHE A 781 -39.29 39.21 46.20
N GLN A 782 -39.09 39.11 47.51
CA GLN A 782 -37.97 39.78 48.19
C GLN A 782 -36.63 39.35 47.61
N GLN A 783 -36.41 38.05 47.40
CA GLN A 783 -35.16 37.55 46.83
C GLN A 783 -34.99 37.99 45.38
N LEU A 784 -36.02 37.84 44.52
CA LEU A 784 -35.95 38.29 43.13
C LEU A 784 -35.67 39.80 43.02
N LEU A 785 -36.27 40.62 43.88
CA LEU A 785 -36.02 42.06 43.89
C LEU A 785 -34.55 42.39 44.20
N LEU A 786 -33.85 41.61 45.03
CA LEU A 786 -32.40 41.81 45.24
C LEU A 786 -31.60 41.61 43.95
N HIS A 787 -32.01 40.68 43.09
CA HIS A 787 -31.34 40.37 41.84
C HIS A 787 -31.77 41.27 40.65
N LEU A 788 -32.62 42.27 40.86
CA LEU A 788 -32.79 43.37 39.88
C LEU A 788 -31.51 44.22 39.74
N ASP A 789 -30.63 44.16 40.74
CA ASP A 789 -29.33 44.81 40.77
C ASP A 789 -28.15 43.87 40.42
N ASP A 790 -28.43 42.68 39.88
CA ASP A 790 -27.42 41.69 39.45
C ASP A 790 -26.37 42.35 38.51
N PRO A 791 -25.06 42.04 38.62
CA PRO A 791 -24.06 42.62 37.73
C PRO A 791 -24.27 42.29 36.24
N ASP A 792 -24.99 41.22 35.90
CA ASP A 792 -25.29 40.83 34.52
C ASP A 792 -26.66 41.42 34.05
N PRO A 793 -26.68 42.34 33.07
CA PRO A 793 -27.92 42.92 32.55
C PRO A 793 -28.91 41.91 31.98
N SER A 794 -28.43 40.77 31.47
CA SER A 794 -29.27 39.67 30.97
C SER A 794 -30.06 39.02 32.10
N VAL A 795 -29.43 38.83 33.26
CA VAL A 795 -30.05 38.30 34.48
C VAL A 795 -31.09 39.30 35.00
N GLN A 796 -30.74 40.59 35.08
CA GLN A 796 -31.69 41.66 35.49
C GLN A 796 -32.96 41.64 34.63
N GLY A 797 -32.80 41.55 33.30
CA GLY A 797 -33.93 41.48 32.37
C GLY A 797 -34.82 40.26 32.60
N ARG A 798 -34.24 39.09 32.88
CA ARG A 798 -35.00 37.87 33.21
C ARG A 798 -35.74 37.99 34.53
N VAL A 799 -35.10 38.53 35.58
CA VAL A 799 -35.73 38.80 36.88
C VAL A 799 -36.94 39.71 36.70
N PHE A 800 -36.80 40.79 35.95
CA PHE A 800 -37.89 41.71 35.64
C PHE A 800 -39.09 41.01 34.98
N GLU A 801 -38.86 40.17 33.98
CA GLU A 801 -39.95 39.41 33.33
C GLU A 801 -40.60 38.37 34.26
N ILE A 802 -39.83 37.76 35.17
CA ILE A 802 -40.37 36.82 36.17
C ILE A 802 -41.22 37.54 37.21
N LEU A 803 -40.80 38.73 37.66
CA LEU A 803 -41.60 39.56 38.57
C LEU A 803 -42.91 40.02 37.91
N LYS A 804 -42.90 40.34 36.61
CA LYS A 804 -44.15 40.57 35.87
C LYS A 804 -45.06 39.35 35.90
N LYS A 805 -44.55 38.15 35.65
CA LYS A 805 -45.35 36.91 35.78
C LYS A 805 -45.87 36.72 37.21
N GLY A 806 -45.03 36.96 38.21
CA GLY A 806 -45.40 36.88 39.63
C GLY A 806 -46.51 37.87 40.02
N SER A 807 -46.59 39.02 39.35
CA SER A 807 -47.64 40.01 39.59
C SER A 807 -49.05 39.50 39.27
N ALA A 808 -49.18 38.53 38.36
CA ALA A 808 -50.46 37.89 38.06
C ALA A 808 -50.93 36.92 39.16
N VAL A 809 -50.00 36.40 39.98
CA VAL A 809 -50.29 35.45 41.05
C VAL A 809 -50.76 36.17 42.32
N HIS A 810 -50.04 37.22 42.75
CA HIS A 810 -50.39 38.01 43.93
C HIS A 810 -49.97 39.48 43.79
N PRO A 811 -50.77 40.31 43.08
CA PRO A 811 -50.39 41.67 42.69
C PRO A 811 -50.18 42.61 43.89
N SER A 812 -51.06 42.54 44.89
CA SER A 812 -51.02 43.39 46.09
C SER A 812 -49.77 43.15 46.94
N LEU A 813 -49.38 41.88 47.12
CA LEU A 813 -48.17 41.50 47.85
C LEU A 813 -46.92 42.00 47.12
N LEU A 814 -46.82 41.75 45.81
CA LEU A 814 -45.67 42.22 45.03
C LEU A 814 -45.57 43.75 45.01
N GLN A 815 -46.69 44.47 44.90
CA GLN A 815 -46.69 45.94 44.98
C GLN A 815 -46.09 46.43 46.31
N ARG A 816 -46.51 45.84 47.43
CA ARG A 816 -45.98 46.20 48.76
C ARG A 816 -44.47 45.95 48.87
N GLU A 817 -43.99 44.81 48.39
CA GLU A 817 -42.55 44.49 48.43
C GLU A 817 -41.74 45.38 47.47
N LEU A 818 -42.29 45.75 46.30
CA LEU A 818 -41.69 46.70 45.36
C LEU A 818 -41.53 48.09 45.97
N GLU A 819 -42.58 48.62 46.60
CA GLU A 819 -42.55 49.93 47.26
C GLU A 819 -41.51 49.95 48.40
N ALA A 820 -41.40 48.85 49.16
CA ALA A 820 -40.41 48.70 50.22
C ALA A 820 -38.96 48.55 49.71
N ALA A 821 -38.75 47.94 48.55
CA ALA A 821 -37.43 47.73 47.95
C ALA A 821 -36.95 48.91 47.09
N ARG A 822 -37.86 49.71 46.53
CA ARG A 822 -37.60 50.77 45.53
C ARG A 822 -36.43 51.71 45.88
N HIS A 823 -36.37 52.17 47.13
CA HIS A 823 -35.35 53.11 47.60
C HIS A 823 -34.00 52.44 47.95
N LYS A 824 -33.95 51.10 47.95
CA LYS A 824 -32.76 50.30 48.28
C LYS A 824 -32.02 49.79 47.03
N GLN A 825 -32.65 49.90 45.85
CA GLN A 825 -32.08 49.46 44.57
C GLN A 825 -31.04 50.45 44.03
N ARG A 826 -30.05 49.98 43.25
CA ARG A 826 -29.07 50.84 42.56
C ARG A 826 -29.74 51.73 41.52
N SER A 827 -30.81 51.25 40.89
CA SER A 827 -31.66 52.03 39.98
C SER A 827 -33.14 51.73 40.21
N PRO A 828 -34.02 52.74 40.37
CA PRO A 828 -35.45 52.53 40.54
C PRO A 828 -36.18 52.14 39.25
N ARG A 829 -35.50 52.17 38.09
CA ARG A 829 -36.10 52.04 36.75
C ARG A 829 -36.98 50.80 36.60
N TYR A 830 -36.47 49.61 36.96
CA TYR A 830 -37.26 48.37 36.82
C TYR A 830 -38.41 48.30 37.84
N CYS A 831 -38.22 48.80 39.06
CA CYS A 831 -39.30 48.89 40.05
C CYS A 831 -40.43 49.82 39.58
N ASP A 832 -40.10 50.98 39.03
CA ASP A 832 -41.09 51.93 38.50
C ASP A 832 -41.89 51.32 37.33
N GLN A 833 -41.21 50.61 36.43
CA GLN A 833 -41.86 49.89 35.33
C GLN A 833 -42.75 48.74 35.82
N LEU A 834 -42.35 48.01 36.87
CA LEU A 834 -43.18 46.95 37.46
C LEU A 834 -44.40 47.52 38.18
N LEU A 835 -44.27 48.62 38.92
CA LEU A 835 -45.40 49.30 39.56
C LEU A 835 -46.42 49.81 38.52
N GLN A 836 -45.94 50.37 37.41
CA GLN A 836 -46.78 50.74 36.27
C GLN A 836 -47.50 49.51 35.69
N HIS A 837 -46.78 48.39 35.48
CA HIS A 837 -47.37 47.15 35.00
C HIS A 837 -48.48 46.63 35.94
N ILE A 838 -48.23 46.58 37.25
CA ILE A 838 -49.22 46.12 38.25
C ILE A 838 -50.47 47.00 38.23
N SER A 839 -50.30 48.33 38.13
CA SER A 839 -51.43 49.27 38.05
C SER A 839 -52.27 49.12 36.79
N SER A 840 -51.70 48.54 35.73
CA SER A 840 -52.39 48.27 34.45
C SER A 840 -53.09 46.92 34.38
N LEU A 841 -52.90 46.03 35.37
CA LEU A 841 -53.59 44.75 35.42
C LEU A 841 -55.08 44.95 35.75
N PRO A 842 -55.99 44.16 35.15
CA PRO A 842 -57.40 44.24 35.47
C PRO A 842 -57.61 43.94 36.97
N ARG A 843 -58.21 44.87 37.71
CA ARG A 843 -58.61 44.66 39.10
C ARG A 843 -59.64 43.54 39.15
N VAL A 844 -59.22 42.32 39.48
CA VAL A 844 -60.15 41.27 39.88
C VAL A 844 -60.75 41.72 41.21
N THR A 845 -61.96 42.25 41.17
CA THR A 845 -62.72 42.59 42.36
C THR A 845 -63.11 41.28 43.06
N SER A 846 -63.00 41.29 44.38
CA SER A 846 -63.29 40.20 45.31
C SER A 846 -64.70 39.59 45.23
N HIS A 847 -65.55 40.05 44.30
CA HIS A 847 -66.90 39.54 44.09
C HIS A 847 -67.02 38.38 43.08
N GLN A 848 -66.03 38.12 42.22
CA GLN A 848 -66.14 37.02 41.23
C GLN A 848 -65.67 35.65 41.74
N ARG A 849 -64.66 35.58 42.63
CA ARG A 849 -64.21 34.29 43.21
C ARG A 849 -65.20 33.65 44.20
N ALA A 850 -66.09 34.44 44.80
CA ALA A 850 -67.14 33.91 45.67
C ALA A 850 -68.29 33.24 44.88
N ASN A 851 -68.56 33.69 43.65
CA ASN A 851 -69.65 33.14 42.83
C ASN A 851 -69.29 31.83 42.11
N GLU A 852 -68.01 31.57 41.81
CA GLU A 852 -67.58 30.28 41.24
C GLU A 852 -67.46 29.16 42.28
N ARG A 853 -67.19 29.48 43.57
CA ARG A 853 -67.25 28.47 44.65
C ARG A 853 -68.68 28.12 45.08
N LEU A 854 -69.65 28.99 44.84
CA LEU A 854 -71.07 28.74 45.15
C LEU A 854 -71.84 28.06 44.00
N THR A 855 -71.22 27.79 42.85
CA THR A 855 -71.85 27.07 41.72
C THR A 855 -71.35 25.64 41.51
N LEU A 856 -70.46 25.14 42.38
CA LEU A 856 -69.98 23.75 42.39
C LEU A 856 -70.42 22.95 43.64
N GLU A 857 -71.24 23.54 44.51
CA GLU A 857 -71.98 22.85 45.58
C GLU A 857 -73.51 23.01 45.38
N THR A 858 -73.98 22.65 44.19
CA THR A 858 -75.32 22.15 43.85
C THR A 858 -75.21 21.41 42.53
#